data_AF-A0A165DK48-F1
#
_entry.id   AF-A0A165DK48-F1
#
_cell.length_a   1.000
_cell.length_b   1.000
_cell.length_c   1.000
_cell.angle_alpha   90.00
_cell.angle_beta   90.00
_cell.angle_gamma   90.00
#
_symmetry.space_group_name_H-M   'P 1'
#
loop_
_entity.id
_entity.type
_entity.pdbx_description
1 polymer ?
#
loop_
_entity_poly.entity_id
_entity_poly.type
_entity_poly.pdbx_seq_one_letter_code
_entity_poly.pdbx_strand_id
1 'polypeptide(L)'
;MERSAVRKLAQECHEASRHVTVATYDPPTSTHVVIRYFDTVYHFCEGHDATSHAAFGEAAHIAVTLHMHEEASYEGLDPIECEMRRRTFWLLFSADKSMSILLGRPICLRDEDCTLHFPKEVDDEYITPNGILPQPAGKTAIVSGLNYCSRIFALLGEILVRIRVDKRSPPQGPFLTARLEEVKSLHARIIGALAHTPPPLRLKPAGVRHGAVASMLQAQRGYGPVGSTTGPMFASNSAFAQQTFAEVRDFFDNPNANRENASNHFLVMQGNLYVTQQLVRFVIEQYRDELMTSMRHSLGGDIKELENNSAEDREAVASDLLNVLHSIPIQSIATNGPSLVHKVRFVASTLLDAVRKAEEAPASAARAHAYLWDFLSILSEIERNYILDDEKDGSSYSSWLHISAYAAVSQAEQTLFNVHRAFLSRESDFFADMFALPQAADARDGTEKQPLLLPNVTAGTLANILTMMYTICGTDLEFDVEELVDILCVSHRLQFVNVLKIVCGRVAPLIGPERRLRLALDGHGVGAWALPAFHELVCAFDTHVELTGSPTLDHALWNAVYVTRVKVIQSRIRKAVDIANYDFGCSDRLCQKHLNAVHTAVNSSGRSGEVVARLAALDVERRSAHGQGNRCSYSVGFPPKWTAMFDEEGKWVEAGWDVYKSQT
;
A
#
# COMPACT_ATOMS: atom_id res chain seq x y z
N MET A 1 32.80 -11.80 20.23
CA MET A 1 33.42 -10.46 20.28
C MET A 1 32.41 -9.52 20.90
N GLU A 2 32.83 -8.49 21.64
CA GLU A 2 31.89 -7.45 22.09
C GLU A 2 31.28 -6.71 20.89
N ARG A 3 30.03 -6.25 21.00
CA ARG A 3 29.29 -5.60 19.90
C ARG A 3 30.02 -4.39 19.30
N SER A 4 30.66 -3.59 20.15
CA SER A 4 31.48 -2.44 19.73
C SER A 4 32.68 -2.87 18.87
N ALA A 5 33.32 -4.00 19.21
CA ALA A 5 34.42 -4.56 18.43
C ALA A 5 33.95 -5.15 17.10
N VAL A 6 32.78 -5.80 17.08
CA VAL A 6 32.16 -6.30 15.83
C VAL A 6 31.85 -5.15 14.89
N ARG A 7 31.26 -4.06 15.40
CA ARG A 7 30.98 -2.86 14.61
C ARG A 7 32.24 -2.24 14.03
N LYS A 8 33.25 -2.02 14.87
CA LYS A 8 34.53 -1.46 14.42
C LYS A 8 35.14 -2.31 13.32
N LEU A 9 35.14 -3.64 13.48
CA LEU A 9 35.61 -4.56 12.46
C LEU A 9 34.76 -4.47 11.17
N ALA A 10 33.43 -4.40 11.28
CA ALA A 10 32.55 -4.25 10.11
C ALA A 10 32.83 -2.96 9.34
N GLN A 11 33.03 -1.84 10.05
CA GLN A 11 33.40 -0.56 9.45
C GLN A 11 34.77 -0.63 8.77
N GLU A 12 35.80 -1.15 9.44
CA GLU A 12 37.14 -1.33 8.86
C GLU A 12 37.11 -2.22 7.61
N CYS A 13 36.32 -3.30 7.63
CA CYS A 13 36.10 -4.16 6.48
C CYS A 13 35.41 -3.44 5.31
N HIS A 14 34.40 -2.60 5.59
CA HIS A 14 33.73 -1.80 4.56
C HIS A 14 34.65 -0.73 3.97
N GLU A 15 35.41 -0.01 4.81
CA GLU A 15 36.40 0.97 4.34
C GLU A 15 37.46 0.30 3.45
N ALA A 16 37.95 -0.89 3.86
CA ALA A 16 38.86 -1.69 3.04
C ALA A 16 38.22 -2.14 1.72
N SER A 17 36.93 -2.54 1.73
CA SER A 17 36.20 -2.94 0.52
C SER A 17 36.14 -1.80 -0.51
N ARG A 18 35.92 -0.56 -0.05
CA ARG A 18 35.93 0.65 -0.87
C ARG A 18 37.30 0.96 -1.45
N HIS A 19 38.37 0.79 -0.66
CA HIS A 19 39.73 1.00 -1.15
C HIS A 19 40.14 -0.01 -2.23
N VAL A 20 39.81 -1.29 -2.05
CA VAL A 20 40.11 -2.35 -3.03
C VAL A 20 39.37 -2.11 -4.34
N THR A 21 38.08 -1.78 -4.27
CA THR A 21 37.24 -1.58 -5.45
C THR A 21 37.65 -0.35 -6.26
N VAL A 22 38.05 0.76 -5.63
CA VAL A 22 38.55 1.95 -6.36
C VAL A 22 39.84 1.66 -7.13
N ALA A 23 40.73 0.82 -6.59
CA ALA A 23 42.04 0.57 -7.18
C ALA A 23 42.01 -0.42 -8.36
N THR A 24 41.01 -1.30 -8.43
CA THR A 24 41.01 -2.46 -9.35
C THR A 24 39.77 -2.58 -10.23
N TYR A 25 39.03 -1.49 -10.40
CA TYR A 25 37.70 -1.50 -11.02
C TYR A 25 37.67 -1.76 -12.53
N ASP A 26 38.75 -1.47 -13.27
CA ASP A 26 38.79 -1.57 -14.73
C ASP A 26 39.90 -2.53 -15.22
N PRO A 27 39.54 -3.71 -15.78
CA PRO A 27 38.18 -4.22 -15.99
C PRO A 27 37.54 -4.79 -14.71
N PRO A 28 36.20 -4.79 -14.58
CA PRO A 28 35.52 -5.37 -13.43
C PRO A 28 35.69 -6.89 -13.38
N THR A 29 35.52 -7.47 -12.19
CA THR A 29 35.64 -8.93 -11.96
C THR A 29 34.48 -9.49 -11.16
N SER A 30 34.32 -10.81 -11.13
CA SER A 30 33.30 -11.49 -10.31
C SER A 30 33.43 -11.16 -8.81
N THR A 31 34.65 -10.93 -8.34
CA THR A 31 34.94 -10.48 -6.97
C THR A 31 34.34 -9.10 -6.68
N HIS A 32 34.34 -8.17 -7.64
CA HIS A 32 33.71 -6.86 -7.45
C HIS A 32 32.21 -6.98 -7.19
N VAL A 33 31.53 -7.88 -7.89
CA VAL A 33 30.11 -8.17 -7.66
C VAL A 33 29.87 -8.65 -6.23
N VAL A 34 30.70 -9.60 -5.77
CA VAL A 34 30.61 -10.16 -4.42
C VAL A 34 30.86 -9.10 -3.35
N ILE A 35 31.88 -8.25 -3.53
CA ILE A 35 32.19 -7.15 -2.62
C ILE A 35 31.00 -6.18 -2.51
N ARG A 36 30.45 -5.72 -3.64
CA ARG A 36 29.31 -4.79 -3.64
C ARG A 36 28.03 -5.41 -3.10
N TYR A 37 27.84 -6.72 -3.29
CA TYR A 37 26.76 -7.45 -2.64
C TYR A 37 26.92 -7.51 -1.11
N PHE A 38 28.14 -7.69 -0.60
CA PHE A 38 28.38 -7.58 0.84
C PHE A 38 28.21 -6.16 1.38
N ASP A 39 28.60 -5.13 0.63
CA ASP A 39 28.33 -3.74 1.00
C ASP A 39 26.82 -3.45 1.10
N THR A 40 26.00 -4.11 0.27
CA THR A 40 24.53 -4.08 0.37
C THR A 40 24.08 -4.56 1.75
N VAL A 41 24.61 -5.70 2.21
CA VAL A 41 24.28 -6.29 3.51
C VAL A 41 24.80 -5.42 4.66
N TYR A 42 26.01 -4.88 4.55
CA TYR A 42 26.59 -3.98 5.54
C TYR A 42 25.71 -2.75 5.76
N HIS A 43 25.39 -2.02 4.69
CA HIS A 43 24.55 -0.83 4.78
C HIS A 43 23.13 -1.15 5.26
N PHE A 44 22.61 -2.33 4.93
CA PHE A 44 21.33 -2.79 5.47
C PHE A 44 21.40 -3.01 6.99
N CYS A 45 22.49 -3.59 7.51
CA CYS A 45 22.70 -3.74 8.96
C CYS A 45 22.98 -2.41 9.68
N GLU A 46 23.50 -1.40 8.99
CA GLU A 46 23.56 -0.02 9.52
C GLU A 46 22.20 0.68 9.50
N GLY A 47 21.21 0.12 8.81
CA GLY A 47 19.93 0.77 8.57
C GLY A 47 19.95 1.78 7.42
N HIS A 48 21.03 1.91 6.66
CA HIS A 48 21.15 2.82 5.52
C HIS A 48 20.47 2.26 4.25
N ASP A 49 19.14 2.12 4.24
CA ASP A 49 18.38 1.46 3.17
C ASP A 49 18.64 2.01 1.75
N ALA A 50 18.73 3.33 1.61
CA ALA A 50 19.01 3.96 0.31
C ALA A 50 20.41 3.61 -0.21
N THR A 51 21.41 3.65 0.67
CA THR A 51 22.80 3.30 0.36
C THR A 51 22.94 1.81 0.08
N SER A 52 22.26 0.96 0.86
CA SER A 52 22.16 -0.48 0.62
C SER A 52 21.62 -0.76 -0.78
N HIS A 53 20.50 -0.12 -1.16
CA HIS A 53 19.92 -0.32 -2.48
C HIS A 53 20.82 0.20 -3.63
N ALA A 54 21.52 1.32 -3.42
CA ALA A 54 22.50 1.82 -4.39
C ALA A 54 23.68 0.83 -4.58
N ALA A 55 24.21 0.26 -3.49
CA ALA A 55 25.24 -0.77 -3.54
C ALA A 55 24.76 -2.03 -4.27
N PHE A 56 23.50 -2.44 -4.04
CA PHE A 56 22.90 -3.55 -4.76
C PHE A 56 22.80 -3.28 -6.26
N GLY A 57 22.33 -2.09 -6.63
CA GLY A 57 22.24 -1.67 -8.04
C GLY A 57 23.60 -1.75 -8.73
N GLU A 58 24.65 -1.28 -8.07
CA GLU A 58 26.02 -1.41 -8.58
C GLU A 58 26.44 -2.87 -8.75
N ALA A 59 26.22 -3.73 -7.75
CA ALA A 59 26.52 -5.16 -7.85
C ALA A 59 25.81 -5.82 -9.04
N ALA A 60 24.51 -5.54 -9.21
CA ALA A 60 23.71 -6.05 -10.31
C ALA A 60 24.22 -5.55 -11.68
N HIS A 61 24.58 -4.28 -11.80
CA HIS A 61 25.13 -3.71 -13.03
C HIS A 61 26.49 -4.31 -13.41
N ILE A 62 27.38 -4.52 -12.43
CA ILE A 62 28.66 -5.20 -12.67
C ILE A 62 28.40 -6.65 -13.13
N ALA A 63 27.48 -7.37 -12.50
CA ALA A 63 27.15 -8.74 -12.88
C ALA A 63 26.62 -8.84 -14.31
N VAL A 64 25.75 -7.91 -14.73
CA VAL A 64 25.26 -7.82 -16.11
C VAL A 64 26.37 -7.46 -17.08
N THR A 65 27.26 -6.53 -16.71
CA THR A 65 28.44 -6.15 -17.54
C THR A 65 29.38 -7.33 -17.79
N LEU A 66 29.47 -8.25 -16.82
CA LEU A 66 30.25 -9.49 -16.94
C LEU A 66 29.48 -10.64 -17.58
N HIS A 67 28.28 -10.38 -18.10
CA HIS A 67 27.38 -11.36 -18.71
C HIS A 67 27.03 -12.54 -17.79
N MET A 68 27.02 -12.35 -16.47
CA MET A 68 26.72 -13.43 -15.50
C MET A 68 25.30 -14.03 -15.61
N HIS A 69 24.43 -13.40 -16.37
CA HIS A 69 23.06 -13.84 -16.63
C HIS A 69 22.95 -14.76 -17.87
N GLU A 70 24.03 -14.90 -18.62
CA GLU A 70 24.09 -15.65 -19.87
C GLU A 70 24.95 -16.90 -19.72
N GLU A 71 24.35 -18.10 -19.84
CA GLU A 71 25.09 -19.36 -19.66
C GLU A 71 26.22 -19.51 -20.70
N ALA A 72 26.02 -19.00 -21.92
CA ALA A 72 27.01 -19.04 -22.99
C ALA A 72 28.28 -18.25 -22.66
N SER A 73 28.20 -17.23 -21.80
CA SER A 73 29.38 -16.41 -21.46
C SER A 73 30.38 -17.15 -20.57
N TYR A 74 30.07 -18.38 -20.15
CA TYR A 74 30.89 -19.18 -19.24
C TYR A 74 31.80 -20.14 -20.03
N GLU A 75 31.63 -20.22 -21.35
CA GLU A 75 32.49 -21.03 -22.22
C GLU A 75 33.95 -20.58 -22.11
N GLY A 76 34.85 -21.54 -21.87
CA GLY A 76 36.28 -21.29 -21.74
C GLY A 76 36.74 -20.74 -20.39
N LEU A 77 35.82 -20.41 -19.47
CA LEU A 77 36.18 -20.08 -18.09
C LEU A 77 36.54 -21.34 -17.29
N ASP A 78 37.35 -21.17 -16.25
CA ASP A 78 37.60 -22.27 -15.33
C ASP A 78 36.31 -22.62 -14.54
N PRO A 79 36.15 -23.87 -14.08
CA PRO A 79 34.93 -24.30 -13.41
C PRO A 79 34.63 -23.61 -12.08
N ILE A 80 35.65 -23.12 -11.38
CA ILE A 80 35.46 -22.39 -10.11
C ILE A 80 34.83 -21.04 -10.42
N GLU A 81 35.40 -20.28 -11.37
CA GLU A 81 34.83 -19.00 -11.79
C GLU A 81 33.40 -19.18 -12.34
N CYS A 82 33.15 -20.24 -13.12
CA CYS A 82 31.79 -20.56 -13.58
C CYS A 82 30.79 -20.69 -12.41
N GLU A 83 31.12 -21.50 -11.40
CA GLU A 83 30.22 -21.72 -10.26
C GLU A 83 30.14 -20.50 -9.34
N MET A 84 31.22 -19.72 -9.19
CA MET A 84 31.19 -18.45 -8.45
C MET A 84 30.23 -17.45 -9.11
N ARG A 85 30.34 -17.21 -10.42
CA ARG A 85 29.42 -16.34 -11.15
C ARG A 85 27.98 -16.82 -11.05
N ARG A 86 27.76 -18.13 -11.24
CA ARG A 86 26.43 -18.74 -11.19
C ARG A 86 25.76 -18.52 -9.84
N ARG A 87 26.46 -18.85 -8.75
CA ARG A 87 25.92 -18.74 -7.38
C ARG A 87 25.71 -17.28 -6.97
N THR A 88 26.65 -16.40 -7.29
CA THR A 88 26.51 -14.96 -7.03
C THR A 88 25.32 -14.36 -7.78
N PHE A 89 25.12 -14.74 -9.05
CA PHE A 89 23.98 -14.26 -9.82
C PHE A 89 22.65 -14.69 -9.21
N TRP A 90 22.51 -15.97 -8.79
CA TRP A 90 21.29 -16.45 -8.15
C TRP A 90 21.01 -15.81 -6.77
N LEU A 91 22.06 -15.41 -6.04
CA LEU A 91 21.91 -14.59 -4.83
C LEU A 91 21.37 -13.19 -5.16
N LEU A 92 21.95 -12.51 -6.16
CA LEU A 92 21.47 -11.20 -6.63
C LEU A 92 20.01 -11.30 -7.12
N PHE A 93 19.71 -12.32 -7.91
CA PHE A 93 18.37 -12.59 -8.43
C PHE A 93 17.38 -12.74 -7.28
N SER A 94 17.70 -13.51 -6.25
CA SER A 94 16.84 -13.73 -5.07
C SER A 94 16.64 -12.45 -4.24
N ALA A 95 17.71 -11.66 -4.06
CA ALA A 95 17.66 -10.40 -3.34
C ALA A 95 16.80 -9.36 -4.06
N ASP A 96 16.93 -9.24 -5.40
CA ASP A 96 16.11 -8.35 -6.24
C ASP A 96 14.60 -8.60 -6.03
N LYS A 97 14.18 -9.88 -6.03
CA LYS A 97 12.76 -10.23 -5.88
C LYS A 97 12.30 -10.00 -4.44
N SER A 98 13.15 -10.29 -3.47
CA SER A 98 12.89 -9.98 -2.06
C SER A 98 12.66 -8.48 -1.85
N MET A 99 13.54 -7.62 -2.37
CA MET A 99 13.36 -6.15 -2.30
C MET A 99 12.13 -5.68 -3.07
N SER A 100 11.84 -6.28 -4.22
CA SER A 100 10.66 -5.95 -5.02
C SER A 100 9.37 -6.19 -4.24
N ILE A 101 9.23 -7.32 -3.55
CA ILE A 101 8.00 -7.61 -2.79
C ILE A 101 7.96 -6.93 -1.42
N LEU A 102 9.07 -6.94 -0.67
CA LEU A 102 9.09 -6.43 0.71
C LEU A 102 9.18 -4.90 0.78
N LEU A 103 9.84 -4.26 -0.20
CA LEU A 103 10.11 -2.82 -0.21
C LEU A 103 9.43 -2.09 -1.38
N GLY A 104 8.66 -2.79 -2.21
CA GLY A 104 7.97 -2.22 -3.37
C GLY A 104 8.89 -1.71 -4.48
N ARG A 105 10.16 -2.14 -4.50
CA ARG A 105 11.16 -1.71 -5.52
C ARG A 105 10.82 -2.29 -6.90
N PRO A 106 11.20 -1.65 -8.02
CA PRO A 106 11.15 -2.27 -9.34
C PRO A 106 12.06 -3.51 -9.42
N ILE A 107 11.72 -4.47 -10.28
CA ILE A 107 12.58 -5.63 -10.58
C ILE A 107 13.67 -5.18 -11.55
N CYS A 108 14.93 -5.41 -11.18
CA CYS A 108 16.09 -5.10 -12.02
C CYS A 108 16.49 -6.29 -12.89
N LEU A 109 16.47 -7.51 -12.34
CA LEU A 109 16.93 -8.72 -13.03
C LEU A 109 15.72 -9.54 -13.47
N ARG A 110 15.27 -9.40 -14.73
CA ARG A 110 14.11 -10.14 -15.23
C ARG A 110 14.49 -11.55 -15.65
N ASP A 111 13.58 -12.51 -15.45
CA ASP A 111 13.81 -13.92 -15.80
C ASP A 111 13.93 -14.09 -17.32
N GLU A 112 13.16 -13.32 -18.09
CA GLU A 112 13.12 -13.36 -19.55
C GLU A 112 14.45 -12.95 -20.20
N ASP A 113 15.28 -12.20 -19.48
CA ASP A 113 16.60 -11.77 -19.94
C ASP A 113 17.71 -12.76 -19.50
N CYS A 114 17.38 -13.80 -18.72
CA CYS A 114 18.35 -14.74 -18.17
C CYS A 114 18.31 -16.09 -18.91
N THR A 115 19.49 -16.68 -19.18
CA THR A 115 19.62 -18.04 -19.73
C THR A 115 20.36 -19.00 -18.80
N LEU A 116 20.73 -18.52 -17.61
CA LEU A 116 21.58 -19.20 -16.65
C LEU A 116 20.92 -20.45 -16.04
N HIS A 117 21.68 -21.54 -15.94
CA HIS A 117 21.24 -22.73 -15.22
C HIS A 117 21.36 -22.58 -13.69
N PHE A 118 20.66 -23.44 -12.93
CA PHE A 118 20.89 -23.56 -11.49
C PHE A 118 22.31 -24.09 -11.18
N PRO A 119 22.92 -23.69 -10.05
CA PRO A 119 24.20 -24.22 -9.57
C PRO A 119 24.27 -25.74 -9.58
N LYS A 120 25.45 -26.27 -9.93
CA LYS A 120 25.69 -27.71 -9.86
C LYS A 120 25.69 -28.14 -8.40
N GLU A 121 24.94 -29.20 -8.08
CA GLU A 121 24.83 -29.74 -6.71
C GLU A 121 26.07 -30.55 -6.33
N VAL A 122 27.19 -29.83 -6.19
CA VAL A 122 28.51 -30.36 -5.88
C VAL A 122 29.15 -29.45 -4.82
N ASP A 123 29.72 -30.04 -3.78
CA ASP A 123 30.42 -29.28 -2.74
C ASP A 123 31.75 -28.71 -3.27
N ASP A 124 32.19 -27.58 -2.71
CA ASP A 124 33.33 -26.80 -3.22
C ASP A 124 34.64 -27.60 -3.28
N GLU A 125 34.82 -28.58 -2.38
CA GLU A 125 35.99 -29.48 -2.36
C GLU A 125 36.14 -30.34 -3.63
N TYR A 126 35.07 -30.48 -4.42
CA TYR A 126 35.02 -31.24 -5.67
C TYR A 126 35.01 -30.34 -6.92
N ILE A 127 35.07 -29.02 -6.75
CA ILE A 127 35.13 -28.06 -7.87
C ILE A 127 36.58 -27.59 -7.99
N THR A 128 37.25 -27.97 -9.08
CA THR A 128 38.67 -27.65 -9.29
C THR A 128 38.85 -26.83 -10.57
N PRO A 129 39.99 -26.13 -10.74
CA PRO A 129 40.28 -25.42 -11.98
C PRO A 129 40.31 -26.33 -13.23
N ASN A 130 40.54 -27.63 -13.03
CA ASN A 130 40.66 -28.61 -14.11
C ASN A 130 39.34 -29.34 -14.42
N GLY A 131 38.30 -29.17 -13.59
CA GLY A 131 37.04 -29.88 -13.75
C GLY A 131 36.24 -30.01 -12.46
N ILE A 132 35.00 -30.46 -12.61
CA ILE A 132 34.08 -30.75 -11.51
C ILE A 132 34.03 -32.26 -11.30
N LEU A 133 34.43 -32.69 -10.10
CA LEU A 133 34.40 -34.08 -9.66
C LEU A 133 32.99 -34.46 -9.18
N PRO A 134 32.62 -35.75 -9.19
CA PRO A 134 31.30 -36.18 -8.74
C PRO A 134 31.11 -35.96 -7.24
N GLN A 135 29.92 -35.47 -6.86
CA GLN A 135 29.49 -35.41 -5.45
C GLN A 135 29.43 -36.83 -4.85
N PRO A 136 29.91 -37.06 -3.61
CA PRO A 136 29.86 -38.36 -2.97
C PRO A 136 28.43 -38.93 -2.90
N ALA A 137 28.29 -40.23 -3.22
CA ALA A 137 26.99 -40.89 -3.20
C ALA A 137 26.32 -40.82 -1.82
N GLY A 138 25.06 -40.39 -1.79
CA GLY A 138 24.29 -40.22 -0.56
C GLY A 138 24.56 -38.92 0.22
N LYS A 139 25.55 -38.11 -0.19
CA LYS A 139 25.83 -36.80 0.42
C LYS A 139 25.05 -35.71 -0.31
N THR A 140 24.14 -35.03 0.39
CA THR A 140 23.45 -33.84 -0.14
C THR A 140 24.44 -32.69 -0.23
N ALA A 141 24.50 -32.01 -1.38
CA ALA A 141 25.38 -30.85 -1.55
C ALA A 141 24.82 -29.65 -0.76
N ILE A 142 25.72 -28.84 -0.18
CA ILE A 142 25.31 -27.67 0.60
C ILE A 142 24.52 -26.68 -0.27
N VAL A 143 24.94 -26.51 -1.53
CA VAL A 143 24.33 -25.61 -2.51
C VAL A 143 22.91 -26.02 -2.94
N SER A 144 22.47 -27.27 -2.67
CA SER A 144 21.10 -27.70 -3.00
C SER A 144 20.05 -26.76 -2.39
N GLY A 145 20.31 -26.20 -1.20
CA GLY A 145 19.41 -25.21 -0.59
C GLY A 145 19.21 -23.97 -1.44
N LEU A 146 20.29 -23.43 -2.04
CA LEU A 146 20.23 -22.27 -2.94
C LEU A 146 19.40 -22.58 -4.18
N ASN A 147 19.51 -23.79 -4.74
CA ASN A 147 18.73 -24.20 -5.91
C ASN A 147 17.23 -24.17 -5.63
N TYR A 148 16.79 -24.77 -4.51
CA TYR A 148 15.37 -24.75 -4.13
C TYR A 148 14.88 -23.32 -3.85
N CYS A 149 15.69 -22.49 -3.20
CA CYS A 149 15.36 -21.11 -2.91
C CYS A 149 15.21 -20.29 -4.21
N SER A 150 16.16 -20.45 -5.13
CA SER A 150 16.17 -19.80 -6.44
C SER A 150 14.95 -20.18 -7.29
N ARG A 151 14.52 -21.45 -7.24
CA ARG A 151 13.28 -21.89 -7.90
C ARG A 151 12.04 -21.19 -7.37
N ILE A 152 11.95 -21.00 -6.05
CA ILE A 152 10.84 -20.26 -5.42
C ILE A 152 10.89 -18.78 -5.86
N PHE A 153 12.08 -18.16 -5.90
CA PHE A 153 12.23 -16.78 -6.35
C PHE A 153 11.97 -16.57 -7.85
N ALA A 154 12.27 -17.55 -8.70
CA ALA A 154 11.90 -17.50 -10.11
C ALA A 154 10.37 -17.49 -10.28
N LEU A 155 9.66 -18.35 -9.54
CA LEU A 155 8.18 -18.33 -9.49
C LEU A 155 7.66 -16.98 -8.99
N LEU A 156 8.26 -16.42 -7.94
CA LEU A 156 7.91 -15.08 -7.46
C LEU A 156 8.13 -14.01 -8.55
N GLY A 157 9.21 -14.10 -9.32
CA GLY A 157 9.47 -13.22 -10.46
C GLY A 157 8.34 -13.26 -11.48
N GLU A 158 7.92 -14.46 -11.89
CA GLU A 158 6.82 -14.68 -12.83
C GLU A 158 5.51 -14.02 -12.33
N ILE A 159 5.17 -14.23 -11.06
CA ILE A 159 3.98 -13.65 -10.41
C ILE A 159 4.05 -12.12 -10.38
N LEU A 160 5.19 -11.58 -9.93
CA LEU A 160 5.38 -10.13 -9.78
C LEU A 160 5.29 -9.39 -11.12
N VAL A 161 5.74 -9.99 -12.21
CA VAL A 161 5.56 -9.44 -13.56
C VAL A 161 4.08 -9.38 -13.91
N ARG A 162 3.30 -10.46 -13.67
CA ARG A 162 1.85 -10.47 -13.95
C ARG A 162 1.09 -9.43 -13.12
N ILE A 163 1.37 -9.36 -11.81
CA ILE A 163 0.78 -8.35 -10.91
C ILE A 163 1.03 -6.94 -11.48
N ARG A 164 2.27 -6.64 -11.91
CA ARG A 164 2.61 -5.30 -12.41
C ARG A 164 1.95 -4.96 -13.75
N VAL A 165 1.88 -5.93 -14.67
CA VAL A 165 1.21 -5.76 -15.96
C VAL A 165 -0.29 -5.52 -15.75
N ASP A 166 -0.92 -6.37 -14.95
CA ASP A 166 -2.35 -6.32 -14.70
C ASP A 166 -2.76 -5.07 -13.89
N LYS A 167 -1.89 -4.53 -13.03
CA LYS A 167 -2.10 -3.22 -12.39
C LYS A 167 -2.24 -2.07 -13.38
N ARG A 168 -1.50 -2.10 -14.49
CA ARG A 168 -1.55 -1.07 -15.53
C ARG A 168 -2.72 -1.30 -16.49
N SER A 169 -3.03 -2.57 -16.74
CA SER A 169 -4.08 -2.99 -17.66
C SER A 169 -4.81 -4.19 -17.08
N PRO A 170 -5.83 -3.97 -16.22
CA PRO A 170 -6.54 -5.07 -15.56
C PRO A 170 -7.15 -6.03 -16.58
N PRO A 171 -6.96 -7.35 -16.42
CA PRO A 171 -7.54 -8.33 -17.33
C PRO A 171 -9.07 -8.35 -17.17
N GLN A 172 -9.78 -8.51 -18.28
CA GLN A 172 -11.25 -8.55 -18.32
C GLN A 172 -11.74 -9.75 -19.12
N GLY A 173 -12.96 -10.20 -18.82
CA GLY A 173 -13.63 -11.27 -19.57
C GLY A 173 -12.77 -12.54 -19.71
N PRO A 174 -12.59 -13.09 -20.93
CA PRO A 174 -11.80 -14.31 -21.14
C PRO A 174 -10.34 -14.21 -20.66
N PHE A 175 -9.73 -13.03 -20.72
CA PHE A 175 -8.35 -12.83 -20.27
C PHE A 175 -8.23 -12.93 -18.74
N LEU A 176 -9.26 -12.50 -18.01
CA LEU A 176 -9.33 -12.64 -16.56
C LEU A 176 -9.44 -14.11 -16.16
N THR A 177 -10.28 -14.88 -16.84
CA THR A 177 -10.39 -16.33 -16.62
C THR A 177 -9.07 -17.05 -16.93
N ALA A 178 -8.41 -16.71 -18.04
CA ALA A 178 -7.09 -17.26 -18.38
C ALA A 178 -6.04 -16.90 -17.32
N ARG A 179 -6.08 -15.68 -16.79
CA ARG A 179 -5.17 -15.26 -15.70
C ARG A 179 -5.41 -16.06 -14.43
N LEU A 180 -6.66 -16.30 -14.04
CA LEU A 180 -6.98 -17.09 -12.85
C LEU A 180 -6.48 -18.55 -12.96
N GLU A 181 -6.61 -19.18 -14.13
CA GLU A 181 -6.06 -20.53 -14.36
C GLU A 181 -4.53 -20.54 -14.33
N GLU A 182 -3.89 -19.50 -14.84
CA GLU A 182 -2.44 -19.35 -14.73
C GLU A 182 -1.99 -19.17 -13.28
N VAL A 183 -2.66 -18.30 -12.52
CA VAL A 183 -2.39 -18.10 -11.08
C VAL A 183 -2.57 -19.40 -10.31
N LYS A 184 -3.59 -20.20 -10.63
CA LYS A 184 -3.78 -21.53 -10.05
C LYS A 184 -2.64 -22.50 -10.39
N SER A 185 -2.15 -22.48 -11.63
CA SER A 185 -0.99 -23.27 -12.06
C SER A 185 0.28 -22.86 -11.32
N LEU A 186 0.51 -21.56 -11.18
CA LEU A 186 1.62 -20.99 -10.42
C LEU A 186 1.55 -21.38 -8.94
N HIS A 187 0.35 -21.33 -8.35
CA HIS A 187 0.13 -21.76 -6.97
C HIS A 187 0.53 -23.23 -6.77
N ALA A 188 0.07 -24.12 -7.66
CA ALA A 188 0.46 -25.53 -7.61
C ALA A 188 1.98 -25.74 -7.75
N ARG A 189 2.66 -24.95 -8.61
CA ARG A 189 4.13 -24.97 -8.76
C ARG A 189 4.85 -24.51 -7.49
N ILE A 190 4.35 -23.49 -6.78
CA ILE A 190 4.92 -23.01 -5.52
C ILE A 190 4.80 -24.07 -4.42
N ILE A 191 3.63 -24.70 -4.28
CA ILE A 191 3.42 -25.78 -3.31
C ILE A 191 4.34 -26.98 -3.64
N GLY A 192 4.43 -27.34 -4.93
CA GLY A 192 5.28 -28.41 -5.41
C GLY A 192 6.78 -28.11 -5.41
N ALA A 193 7.20 -26.85 -5.21
CA ALA A 193 8.61 -26.44 -5.34
C ALA A 193 9.53 -27.19 -4.36
N LEU A 194 9.01 -27.60 -3.20
CA LEU A 194 9.77 -28.31 -2.16
C LEU A 194 9.50 -29.82 -2.11
N ALA A 195 8.70 -30.38 -3.03
CA ALA A 195 8.25 -31.77 -3.00
C ALA A 195 9.39 -32.80 -3.04
N HIS A 196 10.50 -32.45 -3.71
CA HIS A 196 11.65 -33.34 -3.90
C HIS A 196 12.86 -32.94 -3.06
N THR A 197 12.67 -32.08 -2.05
CA THR A 197 13.77 -31.66 -1.17
C THR A 197 14.51 -32.87 -0.58
N PRO A 198 15.86 -32.84 -0.54
CA PRO A 198 16.65 -33.91 0.05
C PRO A 198 16.41 -34.00 1.56
N PRO A 199 16.62 -35.17 2.20
CA PRO A 199 16.27 -35.38 3.61
C PRO A 199 16.78 -34.31 4.59
N PRO A 200 18.02 -33.79 4.48
CA PRO A 200 18.49 -32.72 5.38
C PRO A 200 17.74 -31.39 5.25
N LEU A 201 17.13 -31.11 4.08
CA LEU A 201 16.35 -29.89 3.80
C LEU A 201 14.85 -30.05 4.04
N ARG A 202 14.38 -31.25 4.39
CA ARG A 202 12.98 -31.46 4.74
C ARG A 202 12.70 -30.93 6.13
N LEU A 203 11.62 -30.16 6.26
CA LEU A 203 11.09 -29.84 7.58
C LEU A 203 10.78 -31.17 8.27
N LYS A 204 11.31 -31.38 9.48
CA LYS A 204 10.91 -32.56 10.25
C LYS A 204 9.40 -32.48 10.46
N PRO A 205 8.62 -33.54 10.15
CA PRO A 205 7.21 -33.54 10.48
C PRO A 205 7.13 -33.31 11.99
N ALA A 206 6.48 -32.22 12.41
CA ALA A 206 6.10 -32.07 13.81
C ALA A 206 5.25 -33.31 14.13
N GLY A 207 5.85 -34.30 14.79
CA GLY A 207 5.23 -35.61 15.00
C GLY A 207 3.81 -35.40 15.48
N VAL A 208 2.84 -35.81 14.66
CA VAL A 208 1.39 -35.63 14.80
C VAL A 208 1.01 -34.77 16.00
N ARG A 209 1.16 -33.46 15.83
CA ARG A 209 0.57 -32.49 16.73
C ARG A 209 -0.03 -31.36 15.90
N HIS A 210 -0.95 -31.71 15.00
CA HIS A 210 -2.06 -30.79 14.66
C HIS A 210 -2.80 -30.34 15.93
N GLY A 211 -2.65 -31.10 17.02
CA GLY A 211 -2.97 -30.69 18.37
C GLY A 211 -1.83 -30.12 19.23
N ALA A 212 -0.65 -29.69 18.74
CA ALA A 212 0.40 -29.08 19.59
C ALA A 212 0.03 -27.67 19.93
N VAL A 213 -0.33 -26.92 18.89
CA VAL A 213 -0.93 -25.60 19.04
C VAL A 213 -2.22 -25.82 19.84
N ALA A 214 -3.18 -26.66 19.41
CA ALA A 214 -4.40 -26.89 20.18
C ALA A 214 -4.20 -27.42 21.64
N SER A 215 -3.19 -28.23 21.93
CA SER A 215 -2.87 -28.82 23.26
C SER A 215 -2.04 -27.87 24.13
N MET A 216 -1.14 -27.06 23.57
CA MET A 216 -0.46 -25.95 24.30
C MET A 216 -1.44 -24.82 24.58
N LEU A 217 -2.30 -24.52 23.61
CA LEU A 217 -3.45 -23.65 23.77
C LEU A 217 -4.43 -24.20 24.83
N GLN A 218 -4.51 -25.52 25.05
CA GLN A 218 -5.26 -26.15 26.15
C GLN A 218 -4.48 -26.23 27.47
N ALA A 219 -3.15 -26.30 27.47
CA ALA A 219 -2.30 -26.37 28.66
C ALA A 219 -2.27 -25.05 29.47
N GLN A 220 -2.71 -23.94 28.87
CA GLN A 220 -2.98 -22.67 29.56
C GLN A 220 -4.35 -22.60 30.27
N ARG A 221 -5.14 -23.69 30.34
CA ARG A 221 -6.40 -23.76 31.11
C ARG A 221 -6.25 -23.60 32.65
N GLY A 222 -5.04 -23.40 33.17
CA GLY A 222 -4.74 -23.38 34.61
C GLY A 222 -4.84 -22.02 35.32
N TYR A 223 -5.01 -20.90 34.60
CA TYR A 223 -5.16 -19.59 35.24
C TYR A 223 -6.63 -19.15 35.26
N GLY A 224 -7.15 -18.99 36.47
CA GLY A 224 -8.52 -18.54 36.75
C GLY A 224 -8.81 -17.12 36.23
N PRO A 225 -10.07 -16.66 36.38
CA PRO A 225 -10.54 -15.42 35.75
C PRO A 225 -9.74 -14.22 36.25
N VAL A 226 -9.23 -13.43 35.30
CA VAL A 226 -8.44 -12.22 35.55
C VAL A 226 -9.34 -11.18 36.20
N GLY A 227 -9.14 -10.98 37.50
CA GLY A 227 -9.60 -9.82 38.24
C GLY A 227 -8.82 -8.57 37.82
N SER A 228 -9.52 -7.44 37.86
CA SER A 228 -9.05 -6.09 37.60
C SER A 228 -7.70 -5.75 38.22
N THR A 229 -6.69 -5.44 37.41
CA THR A 229 -5.57 -4.59 37.80
C THR A 229 -5.11 -3.71 36.64
N THR A 230 -5.12 -2.41 36.91
CA THR A 230 -4.55 -1.32 36.14
C THR A 230 -3.02 -1.44 36.11
N GLY A 231 -2.48 -1.83 34.97
CA GLY A 231 -1.04 -1.93 34.65
C GLY A 231 -0.88 -1.96 33.13
N PRO A 232 0.31 -1.67 32.56
CA PRO A 232 0.46 -1.50 31.12
C PRO A 232 0.00 -2.78 30.40
N MET A 233 -1.09 -2.64 29.63
CA MET A 233 -1.56 -3.69 28.73
C MET A 233 -0.39 -4.07 27.80
N PHE A 234 -0.27 -5.35 27.43
CA PHE A 234 0.63 -5.88 26.38
C PHE A 234 2.02 -6.40 26.77
N ALA A 235 2.20 -6.95 27.98
CA ALA A 235 3.27 -7.93 28.23
C ALA A 235 2.69 -9.36 28.28
N SER A 236 2.69 -10.06 27.14
CA SER A 236 2.40 -11.50 27.11
C SER A 236 3.59 -12.27 27.72
N ASN A 237 3.34 -12.93 28.86
CA ASN A 237 4.33 -13.65 29.68
C ASN A 237 4.28 -15.18 29.44
N SER A 238 4.25 -15.65 28.19
CA SER A 238 4.22 -17.10 27.95
C SER A 238 5.57 -17.74 28.31
N ALA A 239 5.54 -18.92 28.96
CA ALA A 239 6.76 -19.65 29.32
C ALA A 239 7.60 -20.03 28.09
N PHE A 240 6.94 -20.29 26.96
CA PHE A 240 7.59 -20.53 25.67
C PHE A 240 8.38 -19.30 25.22
N ALA A 241 7.75 -18.11 25.23
CA ALA A 241 8.41 -16.88 24.82
C ALA A 241 9.62 -16.61 25.70
N GLN A 242 9.47 -16.71 27.02
CA GLN A 242 10.57 -16.49 27.97
C GLN A 242 11.75 -17.43 27.73
N GLN A 243 11.50 -18.73 27.50
CA GLN A 243 12.55 -19.69 27.18
C GLN A 243 13.25 -19.34 25.86
N THR A 244 12.46 -19.09 24.81
CA THR A 244 12.99 -18.80 23.48
C THR A 244 13.80 -17.49 23.47
N PHE A 245 13.35 -16.47 24.20
CA PHE A 245 14.10 -15.23 24.43
C PHE A 245 15.41 -15.49 25.17
N ALA A 246 15.42 -16.34 26.19
CA ALA A 246 16.64 -16.70 26.88
C ALA A 246 17.64 -17.39 25.96
N GLU A 247 17.17 -18.29 25.09
CA GLU A 247 18.01 -18.95 24.07
C GLU A 247 18.57 -17.96 23.03
N VAL A 248 17.78 -16.98 22.57
CA VAL A 248 18.24 -15.92 21.66
C VAL A 248 19.33 -15.07 22.31
N ARG A 249 19.12 -14.63 23.55
CA ARG A 249 20.12 -13.84 24.28
C ARG A 249 21.39 -14.64 24.53
N ASP A 250 21.28 -15.90 24.95
CA ASP A 250 22.46 -16.76 25.12
C ASP A 250 23.24 -16.89 23.80
N PHE A 251 22.55 -17.09 22.68
CA PHE A 251 23.19 -17.19 21.37
C PHE A 251 24.03 -15.95 20.98
N PHE A 252 23.51 -14.74 21.21
CA PHE A 252 24.20 -13.49 20.87
C PHE A 252 25.20 -13.02 21.93
N ASP A 253 24.87 -13.12 23.22
CA ASP A 253 25.64 -12.52 24.31
C ASP A 253 26.71 -13.45 24.87
N ASN A 254 26.49 -14.77 24.86
CA ASN A 254 27.42 -15.73 25.45
C ASN A 254 28.43 -16.26 24.41
N PRO A 255 29.74 -15.94 24.53
CA PRO A 255 30.76 -16.43 23.61
C PRO A 255 30.85 -17.96 23.58
N ASN A 256 30.47 -18.63 24.67
CA ASN A 256 30.54 -20.09 24.83
C ASN A 256 29.19 -20.80 24.56
N ALA A 257 28.17 -20.09 24.06
CA ALA A 257 26.89 -20.69 23.71
C ALA A 257 27.06 -21.82 22.67
N ASN A 258 26.19 -22.83 22.75
CA ASN A 258 26.15 -23.89 21.75
C ASN A 258 25.63 -23.32 20.41
N ARG A 259 26.45 -23.46 19.35
CA ARG A 259 26.15 -22.99 17.99
C ARG A 259 25.93 -24.11 16.99
N GLU A 260 25.78 -25.36 17.42
CA GLU A 260 25.57 -26.51 16.53
C GLU A 260 24.42 -26.29 15.53
N ASN A 261 23.27 -25.80 16.01
CA ASN A 261 22.12 -25.51 15.17
C ASN A 261 22.33 -24.30 14.24
N ALA A 262 23.09 -23.30 14.68
CA ALA A 262 23.40 -22.10 13.88
C ALA A 262 24.42 -22.43 12.76
N SER A 263 25.39 -23.30 13.05
CA SER A 263 26.41 -23.74 12.10
C SER A 263 25.91 -24.82 11.14
N ASN A 264 24.73 -25.39 11.36
CA ASN A 264 24.15 -26.37 10.47
C ASN A 264 23.46 -25.67 9.28
N HIS A 265 24.16 -25.61 8.15
CA HIS A 265 23.68 -24.95 6.94
C HIS A 265 22.31 -25.47 6.46
N PHE A 266 22.00 -26.76 6.66
CA PHE A 266 20.71 -27.32 6.26
C PHE A 266 19.56 -26.83 7.14
N LEU A 267 19.77 -26.74 8.46
CA LEU A 267 18.75 -26.18 9.38
C LEU A 267 18.49 -24.70 9.12
N VAL A 268 19.54 -23.91 8.86
CA VAL A 268 19.41 -22.50 8.47
C VAL A 268 18.61 -22.38 7.16
N MET A 269 18.91 -23.23 6.18
CA MET A 269 18.19 -23.26 4.91
C MET A 269 16.74 -23.76 5.02
N GLN A 270 16.39 -24.62 5.97
CA GLN A 270 14.99 -24.95 6.23
C GLN A 270 14.18 -23.68 6.56
N GLY A 271 14.72 -22.82 7.43
CA GLY A 271 14.11 -21.51 7.72
C GLY A 271 13.91 -20.69 6.46
N ASN A 272 14.98 -20.50 5.69
CA ASN A 272 14.91 -19.69 4.48
C ASN A 272 13.90 -20.26 3.46
N LEU A 273 13.93 -21.56 3.20
CA LEU A 273 13.08 -22.22 2.19
C LEU A 273 11.60 -22.16 2.55
N TYR A 274 11.23 -22.63 3.73
CA TYR A 274 9.82 -22.76 4.09
C TYR A 274 9.17 -21.42 4.41
N VAL A 275 9.90 -20.48 5.04
CA VAL A 275 9.40 -19.11 5.22
C VAL A 275 9.25 -18.39 3.87
N THR A 276 10.22 -18.53 2.97
CA THR A 276 10.11 -17.93 1.63
C THR A 276 8.96 -18.56 0.83
N GLN A 277 8.72 -19.87 0.94
CA GLN A 277 7.55 -20.50 0.33
C GLN A 277 6.24 -19.90 0.85
N GLN A 278 6.10 -19.70 2.16
CA GLN A 278 4.89 -19.07 2.71
C GLN A 278 4.73 -17.62 2.27
N LEU A 279 5.83 -16.85 2.16
CA LEU A 279 5.78 -15.51 1.57
C LEU A 279 5.25 -15.53 0.13
N VAL A 280 5.81 -16.37 -0.73
CA VAL A 280 5.38 -16.42 -2.15
C VAL A 280 3.95 -16.95 -2.28
N ARG A 281 3.57 -17.92 -1.44
CA ARG A 281 2.19 -18.42 -1.35
C ARG A 281 1.24 -17.31 -0.92
N PHE A 282 1.61 -16.51 0.07
CA PHE A 282 0.81 -15.38 0.51
C PHE A 282 0.58 -14.36 -0.61
N VAL A 283 1.64 -13.99 -1.34
CA VAL A 283 1.58 -13.04 -2.46
C VAL A 283 0.66 -13.52 -3.58
N ILE A 284 0.72 -14.81 -3.92
CA ILE A 284 -0.12 -15.33 -4.99
C ILE A 284 -1.59 -15.46 -4.58
N GLU A 285 -1.88 -15.77 -3.31
CA GLU A 285 -3.25 -15.77 -2.81
C GLU A 285 -3.83 -14.36 -2.83
N GLN A 286 -3.05 -13.35 -2.39
CA GLN A 286 -3.49 -11.96 -2.47
C GLN A 286 -3.80 -11.55 -3.93
N TYR A 287 -2.94 -11.94 -4.88
CA TYR A 287 -3.17 -11.64 -6.28
C TYR A 287 -4.39 -12.38 -6.85
N ARG A 288 -4.61 -13.64 -6.45
CA ARG A 288 -5.80 -14.40 -6.80
C ARG A 288 -7.07 -13.70 -6.28
N ASP A 289 -7.05 -13.23 -5.05
CA ASP A 289 -8.18 -12.53 -4.42
C ASP A 289 -8.53 -11.25 -5.18
N GLU A 290 -7.54 -10.44 -5.56
CA GLU A 290 -7.72 -9.23 -6.38
C GLU A 290 -8.41 -9.57 -7.72
N LEU A 291 -7.99 -10.64 -8.39
CA LEU A 291 -8.58 -11.08 -9.66
C LEU A 291 -10.01 -11.64 -9.48
N MET A 292 -10.24 -12.41 -8.42
CA MET A 292 -11.56 -12.98 -8.11
C MET A 292 -12.60 -11.89 -7.79
N THR A 293 -12.18 -10.87 -7.04
CA THR A 293 -12.99 -9.68 -6.76
C THR A 293 -13.37 -8.98 -8.06
N SER A 294 -12.40 -8.69 -8.94
CA SER A 294 -12.64 -8.11 -10.27
C SER A 294 -13.62 -8.95 -11.12
N MET A 295 -13.54 -10.28 -11.04
CA MET A 295 -14.44 -11.18 -11.75
C MET A 295 -15.87 -11.13 -11.22
N ARG A 296 -16.07 -11.10 -9.88
CA ARG A 296 -17.42 -10.96 -9.31
C ARG A 296 -18.02 -9.58 -9.51
N HIS A 297 -17.25 -8.50 -9.49
CA HIS A 297 -17.72 -7.18 -9.89
C HIS A 297 -18.26 -7.17 -11.32
N SER A 298 -17.60 -7.90 -12.24
CA SER A 298 -18.06 -8.03 -13.63
C SER A 298 -19.34 -8.88 -13.78
N LEU A 299 -19.62 -9.78 -12.83
CA LEU A 299 -20.74 -10.73 -12.87
C LEU A 299 -21.90 -10.39 -11.91
N GLY A 300 -21.77 -9.34 -11.09
CA GLY A 300 -22.78 -8.92 -10.11
C GLY A 300 -22.99 -9.89 -8.93
N GLY A 301 -21.96 -10.63 -8.53
CA GLY A 301 -22.04 -11.62 -7.44
C GLY A 301 -21.87 -11.02 -6.03
N ASP A 302 -22.32 -11.75 -4.99
CA ASP A 302 -22.17 -11.34 -3.58
C ASP A 302 -20.68 -11.29 -3.17
N ILE A 303 -20.22 -10.15 -2.66
CA ILE A 303 -18.80 -9.90 -2.32
C ILE A 303 -18.43 -10.56 -0.98
N LYS A 304 -19.39 -10.68 -0.04
CA LYS A 304 -19.10 -11.11 1.35
C LYS A 304 -18.60 -12.55 1.45
N GLU A 305 -19.11 -13.45 0.62
CA GLU A 305 -18.69 -14.85 0.60
C GLU A 305 -17.24 -15.00 0.09
N LEU A 306 -16.83 -14.16 -0.87
CA LEU A 306 -15.46 -14.15 -1.38
C LEU A 306 -14.48 -13.62 -0.34
N GLU A 307 -14.84 -12.54 0.35
CA GLU A 307 -14.02 -11.96 1.42
C GLU A 307 -13.77 -12.97 2.54
N ASN A 308 -14.78 -13.76 2.90
CA ASN A 308 -14.64 -14.83 3.90
C ASN A 308 -13.68 -15.94 3.42
N ASN A 309 -13.85 -16.46 2.21
CA ASN A 309 -12.97 -17.50 1.66
C ASN A 309 -11.50 -17.01 1.51
N SER A 310 -11.33 -15.77 1.06
CA SER A 310 -10.00 -15.11 0.97
C SER A 310 -9.35 -14.96 2.35
N ALA A 311 -10.13 -14.62 3.37
CA ALA A 311 -9.63 -14.51 4.73
C ALA A 311 -9.18 -15.88 5.27
N GLU A 312 -9.95 -16.94 5.02
CA GLU A 312 -9.61 -18.32 5.40
C GLU A 312 -8.33 -18.81 4.71
N ASP A 313 -8.19 -18.59 3.39
CA ASP A 313 -7.01 -18.97 2.61
C ASP A 313 -5.74 -18.25 3.14
N ARG A 314 -5.85 -16.95 3.47
CA ARG A 314 -4.73 -16.17 4.04
C ARG A 314 -4.39 -16.57 5.47
N GLU A 315 -5.38 -16.87 6.31
CA GLU A 315 -5.17 -17.40 7.66
C GLU A 315 -4.46 -18.76 7.63
N ALA A 316 -4.76 -19.60 6.64
CA ALA A 316 -4.10 -20.89 6.45
C ALA A 316 -2.59 -20.71 6.15
N VAL A 317 -2.23 -19.78 5.26
CA VAL A 317 -0.81 -19.47 4.95
C VAL A 317 -0.05 -19.03 6.22
N ALA A 318 -0.66 -18.16 7.01
CA ALA A 318 -0.03 -17.65 8.21
C ALA A 318 0.04 -18.70 9.34
N SER A 319 -0.96 -19.58 9.44
CA SER A 319 -0.92 -20.74 10.35
C SER A 319 0.19 -21.72 9.99
N ASP A 320 0.36 -22.01 8.69
CA ASP A 320 1.46 -22.83 8.19
C ASP A 320 2.83 -22.19 8.47
N LEU A 321 2.93 -20.87 8.33
CA LEU A 321 4.14 -20.13 8.71
C LEU A 321 4.48 -20.29 10.20
N LEU A 322 3.51 -20.19 11.10
CA LEU A 322 3.73 -20.41 12.53
C LEU A 322 4.21 -21.84 12.82
N ASN A 323 3.63 -22.84 12.13
CA ASN A 323 4.07 -24.23 12.24
C ASN A 323 5.53 -24.43 11.76
N VAL A 324 5.90 -23.76 10.67
CA VAL A 324 7.28 -23.76 10.15
C VAL A 324 8.23 -23.18 11.19
N LEU A 325 7.90 -22.01 11.75
CA LEU A 325 8.73 -21.31 12.73
C LEU A 325 8.90 -22.11 14.02
N HIS A 326 7.86 -22.80 14.49
CA HIS A 326 7.94 -23.69 15.63
C HIS A 326 8.80 -24.94 15.36
N SER A 327 8.89 -25.39 14.11
CA SER A 327 9.60 -26.62 13.75
C SER A 327 11.11 -26.44 13.58
N ILE A 328 11.59 -25.20 13.61
CA ILE A 328 12.99 -24.85 13.34
C ILE A 328 13.62 -24.31 14.63
N PRO A 329 14.83 -24.77 14.99
CA PRO A 329 15.55 -24.24 16.15
C PRO A 329 15.74 -22.73 16.05
N ILE A 330 15.55 -22.03 17.18
CA ILE A 330 15.61 -20.58 17.20
C ILE A 330 16.98 -20.03 16.78
N GLN A 331 18.07 -20.76 17.05
CA GLN A 331 19.42 -20.37 16.61
C GLN A 331 19.54 -20.35 15.08
N SER A 332 18.89 -21.30 14.39
CA SER A 332 18.86 -21.36 12.92
C SER A 332 18.00 -20.25 12.31
N ILE A 333 16.90 -19.87 12.98
CA ILE A 333 16.11 -18.69 12.62
C ILE A 333 16.92 -17.42 12.83
N ALA A 334 17.56 -17.28 14.00
CA ALA A 334 18.40 -16.13 14.34
C ALA A 334 19.57 -15.96 13.35
N THR A 335 20.14 -17.05 12.85
CA THR A 335 21.24 -17.03 11.85
C THR A 335 20.81 -16.46 10.50
N ASN A 336 19.54 -16.59 10.11
CA ASN A 336 19.05 -15.96 8.87
C ASN A 336 18.94 -14.42 9.00
N GLY A 337 18.91 -13.90 10.22
CA GLY A 337 18.92 -12.47 10.50
C GLY A 337 17.71 -11.71 9.93
N PRO A 338 17.85 -10.41 9.64
CA PRO A 338 16.70 -9.56 9.33
C PRO A 338 16.00 -9.94 8.01
N SER A 339 16.71 -10.57 7.06
CA SER A 339 16.12 -11.05 5.81
C SER A 339 14.93 -11.99 6.05
N LEU A 340 15.06 -12.97 6.96
CA LEU A 340 13.96 -13.87 7.29
C LEU A 340 12.92 -13.18 8.17
N VAL A 341 13.34 -12.34 9.13
CA VAL A 341 12.44 -11.55 9.97
C VAL A 341 11.45 -10.74 9.13
N HIS A 342 11.92 -10.04 8.11
CA HIS A 342 11.08 -9.22 7.23
C HIS A 342 10.05 -10.05 6.46
N LYS A 343 10.44 -11.23 5.97
CA LYS A 343 9.51 -12.16 5.31
C LYS A 343 8.42 -12.66 6.27
N VAL A 344 8.79 -13.01 7.51
CA VAL A 344 7.81 -13.44 8.52
C VAL A 344 6.84 -12.32 8.85
N ARG A 345 7.35 -11.10 9.10
CA ARG A 345 6.51 -9.93 9.41
C ARG A 345 5.53 -9.61 8.28
N PHE A 346 5.99 -9.69 7.04
CA PHE A 346 5.16 -9.45 5.86
C PHE A 346 3.92 -10.36 5.86
N VAL A 347 4.11 -11.68 6.01
CA VAL A 347 3.00 -12.64 6.04
C VAL A 347 2.17 -12.54 7.34
N ALA A 348 2.82 -12.23 8.46
CA ALA A 348 2.16 -12.07 9.76
C ALA A 348 1.22 -10.86 9.85
N SER A 349 1.45 -9.81 9.04
CA SER A 349 0.65 -8.59 9.04
C SER A 349 -0.85 -8.85 8.86
N THR A 350 -1.21 -9.83 8.02
CA THR A 350 -2.59 -10.23 7.76
C THR A 350 -3.34 -10.80 8.96
N LEU A 351 -2.66 -11.55 9.82
CA LEU A 351 -3.28 -12.07 11.06
C LEU A 351 -3.56 -10.94 12.04
N LEU A 352 -2.67 -9.94 12.10
CA LEU A 352 -2.88 -8.76 12.95
C LEU A 352 -4.06 -7.91 12.47
N ASP A 353 -4.21 -7.75 11.14
CA ASP A 353 -5.32 -7.00 10.55
C ASP A 353 -6.67 -7.70 10.73
N ALA A 354 -6.71 -9.04 10.71
CA ALA A 354 -7.94 -9.82 10.94
C ALA A 354 -8.50 -9.63 12.37
N VAL A 355 -7.63 -9.50 13.39
CA VAL A 355 -8.04 -9.26 14.78
C VAL A 355 -8.60 -7.87 15.00
N ARG A 356 -8.01 -6.85 14.37
CA ARG A 356 -8.52 -5.47 14.47
C ARG A 356 -9.98 -5.36 14.03
N LYS A 357 -10.41 -6.25 13.14
CA LYS A 357 -11.77 -6.29 12.60
C LYS A 357 -12.73 -7.20 13.39
N ALA A 358 -12.25 -8.01 14.33
CA ALA A 358 -13.04 -9.01 15.03
C ALA A 358 -13.13 -8.70 16.54
N GLU A 359 -14.14 -7.94 16.96
CA GLU A 359 -14.48 -7.72 18.38
C GLU A 359 -14.96 -9.01 19.09
N GLU A 360 -15.28 -10.07 18.34
CA GLU A 360 -15.87 -11.33 18.83
C GLU A 360 -15.03 -12.59 18.50
N ALA A 361 -13.71 -12.47 18.38
CA ALA A 361 -12.88 -13.59 17.94
C ALA A 361 -12.96 -14.82 18.88
N PRO A 362 -13.09 -16.06 18.35
CA PRO A 362 -13.08 -17.29 19.15
C PRO A 362 -11.80 -17.43 19.98
N ALA A 363 -11.88 -18.12 21.13
CA ALA A 363 -10.73 -18.33 22.02
C ALA A 363 -9.53 -19.05 21.34
N SER A 364 -9.74 -19.79 20.25
CA SER A 364 -8.66 -20.35 19.41
C SER A 364 -7.91 -19.26 18.64
N ALA A 365 -8.62 -18.29 18.07
CA ALA A 365 -8.03 -17.16 17.36
C ALA A 365 -7.22 -16.30 18.33
N ALA A 366 -7.80 -15.84 19.45
CA ALA A 366 -7.08 -15.03 20.45
C ALA A 366 -5.73 -15.64 20.91
N ARG A 367 -5.70 -16.98 20.97
CA ARG A 367 -4.54 -17.78 21.36
C ARG A 367 -3.45 -17.89 20.28
N ALA A 368 -3.83 -18.08 19.02
CA ALA A 368 -2.90 -18.02 17.89
C ALA A 368 -2.25 -16.62 17.76
N HIS A 369 -3.03 -15.58 18.06
CA HIS A 369 -2.54 -14.20 18.08
C HIS A 369 -1.54 -13.94 19.21
N ALA A 370 -1.80 -14.41 20.44
CA ALA A 370 -0.83 -14.28 21.54
C ALA A 370 0.53 -14.92 21.17
N TYR A 371 0.50 -16.08 20.53
CA TYR A 371 1.71 -16.73 20.03
C TYR A 371 2.41 -15.92 18.93
N LEU A 372 1.66 -15.37 17.99
CA LEU A 372 2.21 -14.51 16.94
C LEU A 372 2.89 -13.26 17.53
N TRP A 373 2.26 -12.59 18.50
CA TRP A 373 2.84 -11.43 19.18
C TRP A 373 4.11 -11.77 19.96
N ASP A 374 4.10 -12.88 20.69
CA ASP A 374 5.28 -13.41 21.37
C ASP A 374 6.43 -13.63 20.37
N PHE A 375 6.11 -14.27 19.25
CA PHE A 375 7.08 -14.61 18.23
C PHE A 375 7.60 -13.38 17.49
N LEU A 376 6.76 -12.42 17.15
CA LEU A 376 7.16 -11.13 16.59
C LEU A 376 8.11 -10.38 17.54
N SER A 377 7.87 -10.45 18.84
CA SER A 377 8.76 -9.86 19.84
C SER A 377 10.14 -10.55 19.85
N ILE A 378 10.17 -11.88 19.72
CA ILE A 378 11.42 -12.66 19.59
C ILE A 378 12.19 -12.26 18.32
N LEU A 379 11.49 -12.15 17.18
CA LEU A 379 12.10 -11.74 15.91
C LEU A 379 12.66 -10.32 15.96
N SER A 380 11.98 -9.44 16.66
CA SER A 380 12.45 -8.08 16.91
C SER A 380 13.76 -8.09 17.71
N GLU A 381 13.88 -8.92 18.75
CA GLU A 381 15.14 -9.08 19.48
C GLU A 381 16.27 -9.65 18.60
N ILE A 382 15.97 -10.61 17.72
CA ILE A 382 16.93 -11.10 16.73
C ILE A 382 17.41 -9.94 15.85
N GLU A 383 16.50 -9.17 15.27
CA GLU A 383 16.84 -8.03 14.40
C GLU A 383 17.73 -7.03 15.13
N ARG A 384 17.37 -6.63 16.37
CA ARG A 384 18.14 -5.71 17.22
C ARG A 384 19.61 -6.11 17.36
N ASN A 385 19.90 -7.41 17.38
CA ASN A 385 21.26 -7.93 17.52
C ASN A 385 22.09 -7.86 16.22
N TYR A 386 21.46 -7.65 15.06
CA TYR A 386 22.14 -7.43 13.77
C TYR A 386 22.42 -5.96 13.44
N ILE A 387 21.77 -5.03 14.13
CA ILE A 387 21.95 -3.59 13.86
C ILE A 387 23.28 -3.07 14.40
N LEU A 388 23.98 -2.30 13.58
CA LEU A 388 25.28 -1.72 13.90
C LEU A 388 25.21 -0.32 14.55
N ASP A 389 24.05 0.20 14.95
CA ASP A 389 23.91 1.55 15.52
C ASP A 389 24.22 1.64 17.04
N ASP A 390 24.52 2.84 17.56
CA ASP A 390 25.26 3.05 18.83
C ASP A 390 24.54 3.79 19.98
N GLU A 391 23.22 4.04 19.96
CA GLU A 391 22.60 4.85 21.02
C GLU A 391 22.55 4.15 22.40
N LYS A 392 23.60 4.41 23.18
CA LYS A 392 23.67 4.35 24.64
C LYS A 392 22.75 5.42 25.24
N ASP A 393 21.45 5.17 25.28
CA ASP A 393 20.61 5.79 26.31
C ASP A 393 19.70 4.72 26.91
N GLY A 394 19.74 4.61 28.23
CA GLY A 394 18.97 3.68 29.06
C GLY A 394 17.47 3.92 29.06
N SER A 395 16.90 4.38 27.95
CA SER A 395 15.48 4.22 27.67
C SER A 395 15.33 2.89 26.94
N SER A 396 14.46 2.02 27.45
CA SER A 396 14.14 0.72 26.87
C SER A 396 13.72 0.85 25.39
N TYR A 397 14.69 0.79 24.47
CA TYR A 397 14.46 0.58 23.05
C TYR A 397 14.01 -0.88 22.89
N SER A 398 12.71 -1.09 23.07
CA SER A 398 12.05 -2.33 22.66
C SER A 398 12.20 -2.44 21.15
N SER A 399 12.51 -3.62 20.67
CA SER A 399 12.88 -3.89 19.28
C SER A 399 11.74 -3.76 18.26
N TRP A 400 10.65 -3.08 18.62
CA TRP A 400 9.67 -2.46 17.72
C TRP A 400 10.27 -1.27 16.93
N LEU A 401 11.49 -0.83 17.28
CA LEU A 401 12.10 0.43 16.84
C LEU A 401 12.91 0.43 15.54
N HIS A 402 13.06 -0.68 14.79
CA HIS A 402 13.61 -0.60 13.41
C HIS A 402 12.56 -0.44 12.31
N ILE A 403 11.28 -0.65 12.62
CA ILE A 403 10.19 -0.05 11.85
C ILE A 403 9.92 1.37 12.38
N SER A 404 10.20 1.66 13.67
CA SER A 404 9.87 2.95 14.28
C SER A 404 10.94 4.05 14.20
N ALA A 405 12.20 3.77 13.87
CA ALA A 405 13.13 4.82 13.43
C ALA A 405 12.69 5.40 12.07
N TYR A 406 12.01 4.58 11.29
CA TYR A 406 11.39 4.93 10.03
C TYR A 406 9.91 5.17 10.12
N ALA A 407 9.30 5.15 11.30
CA ALA A 407 7.90 5.51 11.47
C ALA A 407 7.76 6.74 12.34
N ALA A 408 6.79 7.56 12.00
CA ALA A 408 6.38 8.70 12.78
C ALA A 408 5.16 8.28 13.57
N VAL A 409 5.28 8.28 14.90
CA VAL A 409 4.11 8.14 15.77
C VAL A 409 3.36 9.45 15.74
N SER A 410 2.23 9.45 15.06
CA SER A 410 1.31 10.60 15.02
C SER A 410 0.14 10.33 15.95
N GLN A 411 -0.32 11.34 16.66
CA GLN A 411 -1.48 11.24 17.53
C GLN A 411 -2.65 12.00 16.89
N ALA A 412 -3.73 11.27 16.62
CA ALA A 412 -5.03 11.84 16.29
C ALA A 412 -6.00 11.49 17.43
N GLU A 413 -6.56 12.52 18.07
CA GLU A 413 -7.34 12.40 19.32
C GLU A 413 -6.59 11.61 20.42
N GLN A 414 -7.13 10.47 20.85
CA GLN A 414 -6.56 9.59 21.88
C GLN A 414 -5.84 8.39 21.26
N THR A 415 -5.74 8.32 19.93
CA THR A 415 -5.19 7.17 19.20
C THR A 415 -3.82 7.50 18.62
N LEU A 416 -2.87 6.59 18.86
CA LEU A 416 -1.52 6.66 18.29
C LEU A 416 -1.47 5.85 17.00
N PHE A 417 -0.93 6.45 15.94
CA PHE A 417 -0.73 5.85 14.63
C PHE A 417 0.75 5.73 14.36
N ASN A 418 1.22 4.49 14.16
CA ASN A 418 2.61 4.20 13.88
C ASN A 418 2.77 3.96 12.37
N VAL A 419 3.22 4.99 11.63
CA VAL A 419 3.20 5.04 10.15
C VAL A 419 4.59 5.35 9.61
N HIS A 420 5.03 4.63 8.58
CA HIS A 420 6.37 4.78 8.02
C HIS A 420 6.61 6.21 7.45
N ARG A 421 7.59 6.96 7.97
CA ARG A 421 8.10 8.27 7.55
C ARG A 421 8.29 8.36 6.04
N ALA A 422 8.98 7.39 5.42
CA ALA A 422 9.18 7.41 3.97
C ALA A 422 7.86 7.33 3.18
N PHE A 423 6.85 6.67 3.74
CA PHE A 423 5.52 6.56 3.14
C PHE A 423 4.74 7.85 3.31
N LEU A 424 4.79 8.46 4.50
CA LEU A 424 4.24 9.80 4.76
C LEU A 424 4.92 10.88 3.91
N SER A 425 6.25 10.88 3.79
CA SER A 425 6.99 11.86 2.98
C SER A 425 6.72 11.72 1.49
N ARG A 426 6.44 10.51 1.01
CA ARG A 426 6.14 10.28 -0.40
C ARG A 426 4.75 10.79 -0.78
N GLU A 427 3.78 10.62 0.12
CA GLU A 427 2.37 10.94 -0.17
C GLU A 427 1.95 12.32 0.37
N SER A 428 2.73 12.94 1.26
CA SER A 428 2.46 14.24 1.87
C SER A 428 3.70 15.12 1.95
N ASP A 429 3.63 16.27 1.29
CA ASP A 429 4.66 17.30 1.32
C ASP A 429 4.81 17.90 2.74
N PHE A 430 3.72 17.98 3.51
CA PHE A 430 3.73 18.46 4.90
C PHE A 430 4.66 17.61 5.76
N PHE A 431 4.53 16.29 5.67
CA PHE A 431 5.38 15.37 6.43
C PHE A 431 6.80 15.35 5.87
N ALA A 432 6.99 15.43 4.55
CA ALA A 432 8.32 15.50 3.93
C ALA A 432 9.11 16.71 4.41
N ASP A 433 8.51 17.89 4.37
CA ASP A 433 9.12 19.15 4.80
C ASP A 433 9.38 19.15 6.32
N MET A 434 8.42 18.67 7.11
CA MET A 434 8.56 18.57 8.56
C MET A 434 9.72 17.64 8.96
N PHE A 435 9.89 16.50 8.28
CA PHE A 435 10.99 15.57 8.56
C PHE A 435 12.35 16.06 8.04
N ALA A 436 12.38 17.02 7.11
CA ALA A 436 13.61 17.62 6.61
C ALA A 436 14.20 18.69 7.56
N LEU A 437 13.44 19.13 8.57
CA LEU A 437 13.89 20.14 9.53
C LEU A 437 14.91 19.55 10.55
N PRO A 438 15.97 20.30 10.94
CA PRO A 438 16.92 19.85 11.94
C PRO A 438 16.24 19.65 13.31
N GLN A 439 16.39 18.46 13.90
CA GLN A 439 15.89 18.18 15.25
C GLN A 439 16.96 18.50 16.31
N ALA A 440 16.53 19.02 17.46
CA ALA A 440 17.42 19.21 18.61
C ALA A 440 17.81 17.86 19.21
N ALA A 441 19.05 17.73 19.69
CA ALA A 441 19.61 16.45 20.19
C ALA A 441 18.76 15.78 21.29
N ASP A 442 17.97 16.56 22.04
CA ASP A 442 17.23 16.11 23.22
C ASP A 442 15.70 16.00 22.98
N ALA A 443 15.21 16.28 21.76
CA ALA A 443 13.77 16.32 21.44
C ALA A 443 13.49 15.70 20.06
N ARG A 444 13.27 14.38 20.02
CA ARG A 444 12.79 13.66 18.83
C ARG A 444 11.25 13.62 18.83
N ASP A 445 10.64 14.51 18.06
CA ASP A 445 9.19 14.45 17.77
C ASP A 445 8.85 13.22 16.91
N GLY A 446 7.68 12.63 17.15
CA GLY A 446 7.18 11.46 16.42
C GLY A 446 7.53 10.12 17.07
N THR A 447 7.70 10.10 18.40
CA THR A 447 7.91 8.89 19.21
C THR A 447 6.66 8.59 20.04
N GLU A 448 6.54 7.39 20.63
CA GLU A 448 5.39 7.07 21.52
C GLU A 448 5.34 7.98 22.77
N LYS A 449 6.49 8.46 23.23
CA LYS A 449 6.60 9.37 24.39
C LYS A 449 6.32 10.83 24.03
N GLN A 450 6.57 11.21 22.79
CA GLN A 450 6.37 12.55 22.25
C GLN A 450 5.83 12.44 20.81
N PRO A 451 4.55 12.09 20.65
CA PRO A 451 3.96 11.88 19.33
C PRO A 451 3.75 13.19 18.59
N LEU A 452 3.72 13.12 17.26
CA LEU A 452 3.34 14.25 16.42
C LEU A 452 1.84 14.50 16.58
N LEU A 453 1.50 15.53 17.33
CA LEU A 453 0.12 15.91 17.55
C LEU A 453 -0.47 16.42 16.24
N LEU A 454 -1.53 15.76 15.77
CA LEU A 454 -2.30 16.19 14.61
C LEU A 454 -3.59 16.87 15.11
N PRO A 455 -3.54 18.19 15.40
CA PRO A 455 -4.68 18.88 15.97
C PRO A 455 -5.85 18.85 14.98
N ASN A 456 -7.06 18.65 15.51
CA ASN A 456 -8.30 18.61 14.74
C ASN A 456 -8.31 17.53 13.64
N VAL A 457 -7.62 16.41 13.84
CA VAL A 457 -7.76 15.17 13.05
C VAL A 457 -8.40 14.12 13.94
N THR A 458 -9.52 13.52 13.51
CA THR A 458 -10.10 12.39 14.23
C THR A 458 -9.32 11.11 13.94
N ALA A 459 -9.34 10.16 14.89
CA ALA A 459 -8.70 8.86 14.66
C ALA A 459 -9.29 8.14 13.44
N GLY A 460 -10.61 8.22 13.25
CA GLY A 460 -11.30 7.62 12.11
C GLY A 460 -10.87 8.20 10.76
N THR A 461 -10.80 9.53 10.65
CA THR A 461 -10.38 10.19 9.40
C THR A 461 -8.95 9.84 9.03
N LEU A 462 -8.02 9.82 10.01
CA LEU A 462 -6.63 9.44 9.75
C LEU A 462 -6.53 7.97 9.33
N ALA A 463 -7.28 7.08 9.98
CA ALA A 463 -7.34 5.66 9.60
C ALA A 463 -7.86 5.49 8.16
N ASN A 464 -8.85 6.26 7.73
CA ASN A 464 -9.38 6.20 6.37
C ASN A 464 -8.38 6.72 5.32
N ILE A 465 -7.68 7.82 5.61
CA ILE A 465 -6.57 8.32 4.77
C ILE A 465 -5.48 7.26 4.62
N LEU A 466 -5.02 6.69 5.75
CA LEU A 466 -4.00 5.65 5.73
C LEU A 466 -4.51 4.40 5.00
N THR A 467 -5.77 4.03 5.16
CA THR A 467 -6.38 2.91 4.42
C THR A 467 -6.31 3.17 2.91
N MET A 468 -6.67 4.38 2.45
CA MET A 468 -6.53 4.77 1.03
C MET A 468 -5.08 4.77 0.54
N MET A 469 -4.12 5.08 1.39
CA MET A 469 -2.69 5.07 1.04
C MET A 469 -2.11 3.66 1.01
N TYR A 470 -2.43 2.82 2.00
CA TYR A 470 -1.89 1.46 2.19
C TYR A 470 -2.60 0.39 1.38
N THR A 471 -3.81 0.66 0.88
CA THR A 471 -4.43 -0.20 -0.13
C THR A 471 -3.67 -0.05 -1.43
N ILE A 472 -2.66 -0.90 -1.59
CA ILE A 472 -2.07 -1.18 -2.89
C ILE A 472 -3.19 -1.78 -3.75
N CYS A 473 -3.75 -0.99 -4.67
CA CYS A 473 -4.63 -1.44 -5.76
C CYS A 473 -5.98 -2.08 -5.36
N GLY A 474 -7.08 -1.43 -5.74
CA GLY A 474 -8.26 -2.15 -6.23
C GLY A 474 -9.29 -2.67 -5.22
N THR A 475 -9.21 -2.34 -3.93
CA THR A 475 -10.39 -2.49 -3.06
C THR A 475 -11.35 -1.32 -3.33
N ASP A 476 -12.61 -1.63 -3.66
CA ASP A 476 -13.69 -0.64 -3.67
C ASP A 476 -13.94 -0.21 -2.22
N LEU A 477 -13.20 0.80 -1.77
CA LEU A 477 -13.40 1.40 -0.46
C LEU A 477 -14.71 2.20 -0.52
N GLU A 478 -15.76 1.63 0.07
CA GLU A 478 -17.01 2.32 0.37
C GLU A 478 -16.79 3.22 1.59
N PHE A 479 -16.93 4.53 1.37
CA PHE A 479 -16.92 5.55 2.41
C PHE A 479 -18.24 6.28 2.31
N ASP A 480 -18.81 6.69 3.44
CA ASP A 480 -19.97 7.57 3.43
C ASP A 480 -19.59 9.01 3.02
N VAL A 481 -20.61 9.84 2.81
CA VAL A 481 -20.41 11.23 2.34
C VAL A 481 -19.68 12.08 3.39
N GLU A 482 -19.92 11.85 4.68
CA GLU A 482 -19.27 12.61 5.76
C GLU A 482 -17.81 12.22 5.89
N GLU A 483 -17.51 10.92 5.85
CA GLU A 483 -16.15 10.39 5.85
C GLU A 483 -15.33 10.93 4.68
N LEU A 484 -15.90 10.96 3.48
CA LEU A 484 -15.23 11.52 2.31
C LEU A 484 -14.95 13.03 2.45
N VAL A 485 -15.86 13.78 3.07
CA VAL A 485 -15.66 15.21 3.33
C VAL A 485 -14.56 15.42 4.37
N ASP A 486 -14.53 14.62 5.44
CA ASP A 486 -13.48 14.70 6.45
C ASP A 486 -12.11 14.35 5.88
N ILE A 487 -12.03 13.29 5.06
CA ILE A 487 -10.82 12.89 4.34
C ILE A 487 -10.36 14.03 3.44
N LEU A 488 -11.26 14.69 2.69
CA LEU A 488 -10.93 15.83 1.84
C LEU A 488 -10.29 16.97 2.64
N CYS A 489 -10.92 17.36 3.75
CA CYS A 489 -10.47 18.45 4.60
C CYS A 489 -9.09 18.17 5.21
N VAL A 490 -8.89 16.98 5.76
CA VAL A 490 -7.62 16.58 6.38
C VAL A 490 -6.53 16.35 5.33
N SER A 491 -6.87 15.78 4.17
CA SER A 491 -5.91 15.56 3.07
C SER A 491 -5.37 16.86 2.52
N HIS A 492 -6.21 17.91 2.41
CA HIS A 492 -5.72 19.22 2.04
C HIS A 492 -4.79 19.80 3.10
N ARG A 493 -5.21 19.79 4.38
CA ARG A 493 -4.45 20.41 5.48
C ARG A 493 -3.08 19.74 5.69
N LEU A 494 -3.03 18.41 5.60
CA LEU A 494 -1.80 17.63 5.72
C LEU A 494 -1.14 17.38 4.36
N GLN A 495 -1.55 18.08 3.31
CA GLN A 495 -0.94 18.04 1.96
C GLN A 495 -0.82 16.62 1.35
N PHE A 496 -1.78 15.73 1.59
CA PHE A 496 -1.90 14.45 0.88
C PHE A 496 -2.49 14.64 -0.53
N VAL A 497 -1.67 15.12 -1.47
CA VAL A 497 -2.11 15.60 -2.80
C VAL A 497 -2.83 14.51 -3.60
N ASN A 498 -2.31 13.28 -3.59
CA ASN A 498 -2.90 12.16 -4.34
C ASN A 498 -4.27 11.76 -3.78
N VAL A 499 -4.39 11.65 -2.45
CA VAL A 499 -5.65 11.33 -1.77
C VAL A 499 -6.68 12.43 -2.02
N LEU A 500 -6.28 13.70 -1.87
CA LEU A 500 -7.14 14.85 -2.13
C LEU A 500 -7.73 14.79 -3.55
N LYS A 501 -6.90 14.55 -4.57
CA LYS A 501 -7.34 14.47 -5.96
C LYS A 501 -8.39 13.38 -6.18
N ILE A 502 -8.21 12.20 -5.59
CA ILE A 502 -9.15 11.07 -5.71
C ILE A 502 -10.48 11.43 -5.05
N VAL A 503 -10.43 11.94 -3.82
CA VAL A 503 -11.62 12.22 -3.01
C VAL A 503 -12.41 13.39 -3.59
N CYS A 504 -11.76 14.42 -4.13
CA CYS A 504 -12.44 15.52 -4.82
C CYS A 504 -13.37 15.02 -5.95
N GLY A 505 -12.93 14.04 -6.74
CA GLY A 505 -13.73 13.45 -7.80
C GLY A 505 -14.96 12.67 -7.29
N ARG A 506 -14.85 12.06 -6.11
CA ARG A 506 -15.94 11.28 -5.49
C ARG A 506 -16.94 12.16 -4.73
N VAL A 507 -16.47 13.18 -4.02
CA VAL A 507 -17.32 14.05 -3.19
C VAL A 507 -18.17 14.98 -4.03
N ALA A 508 -17.61 15.60 -5.08
CA ALA A 508 -18.29 16.63 -5.87
C ALA A 508 -19.73 16.29 -6.32
N PRO A 509 -20.03 15.08 -6.86
CA PRO A 509 -21.39 14.72 -7.26
C PRO A 509 -22.31 14.33 -6.09
N LEU A 510 -21.77 14.05 -4.89
CA LEU A 510 -22.53 13.55 -3.75
C LEU A 510 -23.07 14.67 -2.84
N ILE A 511 -22.52 15.88 -2.93
CA ILE A 511 -22.90 17.01 -2.08
C ILE A 511 -23.52 18.18 -2.86
N GLY A 512 -24.54 18.79 -2.25
CA GLY A 512 -25.25 19.93 -2.81
C GLY A 512 -24.38 21.18 -2.97
N PRO A 513 -24.82 22.16 -3.78
CA PRO A 513 -24.03 23.35 -4.12
C PRO A 513 -23.74 24.24 -2.90
N GLU A 514 -24.61 24.29 -1.89
CA GLU A 514 -24.32 25.02 -0.64
C GLU A 514 -23.08 24.47 0.07
N ARG A 515 -23.00 23.14 0.20
CA ARG A 515 -21.88 22.49 0.88
C ARG A 515 -20.59 22.57 0.05
N ARG A 516 -20.67 22.45 -1.28
CA ARG A 516 -19.53 22.68 -2.18
C ARG A 516 -18.99 24.10 -2.08
N LEU A 517 -19.88 25.09 -2.03
CA LEU A 517 -19.51 26.50 -1.91
C LEU A 517 -18.84 26.79 -0.58
N ARG A 518 -19.39 26.28 0.53
CA ARG A 518 -18.77 26.38 1.85
C ARG A 518 -17.35 25.79 1.86
N LEU A 519 -17.19 24.54 1.43
CA LEU A 519 -15.87 23.87 1.44
C LEU A 519 -14.82 24.62 0.59
N ALA A 520 -15.26 25.25 -0.50
CA ALA A 520 -14.39 26.05 -1.35
C ALA A 520 -13.96 27.37 -0.69
N LEU A 521 -14.86 28.01 0.06
CA LEU A 521 -14.59 29.26 0.78
C LEU A 521 -13.77 29.03 2.06
N ASP A 522 -13.98 27.91 2.74
CA ASP A 522 -13.22 27.50 3.93
C ASP A 522 -11.77 27.10 3.60
N GLY A 523 -11.40 27.07 2.31
CA GLY A 523 -10.03 26.91 1.87
C GLY A 523 -9.53 25.47 1.85
N HIS A 524 -10.40 24.47 1.65
CA HIS A 524 -10.02 23.05 1.63
C HIS A 524 -9.43 22.56 0.29
N GLY A 525 -8.69 23.41 -0.43
CA GLY A 525 -8.06 23.03 -1.71
C GLY A 525 -9.02 22.82 -2.89
N VAL A 526 -10.31 23.15 -2.71
CA VAL A 526 -11.37 23.01 -3.73
C VAL A 526 -11.95 24.35 -4.17
N GLY A 527 -11.13 25.41 -4.20
CA GLY A 527 -11.56 26.77 -4.60
C GLY A 527 -12.22 26.84 -5.98
N ALA A 528 -11.86 25.93 -6.89
CA ALA A 528 -12.49 25.79 -8.21
C ALA A 528 -13.99 25.43 -8.14
N TRP A 529 -14.49 24.91 -7.02
CA TRP A 529 -15.91 24.61 -6.82
C TRP A 529 -16.74 25.84 -6.50
N ALA A 530 -16.14 26.94 -6.04
CA ALA A 530 -16.86 28.10 -5.52
C ALA A 530 -17.78 28.74 -6.58
N LEU A 531 -17.22 29.15 -7.73
CA LEU A 531 -18.00 29.81 -8.78
C LEU A 531 -19.07 28.89 -9.41
N PRO A 532 -18.77 27.62 -9.76
CA PRO A 532 -19.80 26.68 -10.24
C PRO A 532 -20.93 26.44 -9.22
N ALA A 533 -20.60 26.30 -7.93
CA ALA A 533 -21.58 26.09 -6.88
C ALA A 533 -22.42 27.35 -6.63
N PHE A 534 -21.82 28.53 -6.63
CA PHE A 534 -22.52 29.81 -6.56
C PHE A 534 -23.46 30.00 -7.75
N HIS A 535 -23.01 29.67 -8.96
CA HIS A 535 -23.84 29.70 -10.17
C HIS A 535 -25.06 28.77 -10.03
N GLU A 536 -24.86 27.53 -9.55
CA GLU A 536 -25.93 26.57 -9.34
C GLU A 536 -26.96 27.07 -8.31
N LEU A 537 -26.51 27.65 -7.20
CA LEU A 537 -27.39 28.29 -6.22
C LEU A 537 -28.17 29.45 -6.85
N VAL A 538 -27.54 30.31 -7.63
CA VAL A 538 -28.24 31.41 -8.30
C VAL A 538 -29.29 30.89 -9.30
N CYS A 539 -29.04 29.74 -9.92
CA CYS A 539 -29.88 29.18 -10.98
C CYS A 539 -30.94 28.17 -10.51
N ALA A 540 -31.00 27.81 -9.23
CA ALA A 540 -31.99 26.85 -8.71
C ALA A 540 -33.44 27.40 -8.72
N PHE A 541 -33.60 28.72 -8.46
CA PHE A 541 -34.89 29.44 -8.44
C PHE A 541 -35.99 28.86 -7.51
N ASP A 542 -35.62 27.99 -6.58
CA ASP A 542 -36.52 27.36 -5.60
C ASP A 542 -37.31 28.41 -4.81
N THR A 543 -38.63 28.22 -4.65
CA THR A 543 -39.51 29.17 -3.97
C THR A 543 -39.56 29.05 -2.45
N HIS A 544 -38.93 28.03 -1.87
CA HIS A 544 -38.78 27.86 -0.44
C HIS A 544 -37.48 27.11 -0.15
N VAL A 545 -36.50 27.80 0.43
CA VAL A 545 -35.54 27.13 1.29
C VAL A 545 -36.28 26.97 2.62
N GLU A 546 -36.81 25.78 2.89
CA GLU A 546 -37.21 25.45 4.26
C GLU A 546 -35.94 25.55 5.12
N LEU A 547 -35.90 26.56 6.00
CA LEU A 547 -34.87 26.75 7.02
C LEU A 547 -35.04 25.70 8.13
N THR A 548 -35.22 24.43 7.77
CA THR A 548 -35.25 23.31 8.71
C THR A 548 -33.82 22.81 8.89
N GLY A 549 -32.98 23.65 9.49
CA GLY A 549 -31.58 23.36 9.76
C GLY A 549 -30.77 24.63 10.02
N SER A 550 -29.65 24.49 10.75
CA SER A 550 -28.66 25.57 10.88
C SER A 550 -28.18 25.96 9.48
N PRO A 551 -28.23 27.25 9.08
CA PRO A 551 -27.90 27.64 7.73
C PRO A 551 -26.45 27.27 7.39
N THR A 552 -26.29 26.58 6.27
CA THR A 552 -25.00 26.25 5.68
C THR A 552 -24.33 27.51 5.10
N LEU A 553 -25.13 28.45 4.61
CA LEU A 553 -24.76 29.79 4.15
C LEU A 553 -24.55 30.78 5.31
N ASP A 554 -23.52 31.64 5.31
CA ASP A 554 -23.61 32.88 6.08
C ASP A 554 -24.63 33.86 5.44
N HIS A 555 -25.06 34.88 6.20
CA HIS A 555 -26.07 35.82 5.72
C HIS A 555 -25.56 36.71 4.58
N ALA A 556 -24.27 37.04 4.54
CA ALA A 556 -23.70 37.90 3.50
C ALA A 556 -23.70 37.17 2.15
N LEU A 557 -23.36 35.90 2.14
CA LEU A 557 -23.33 35.04 0.97
C LEU A 557 -24.75 34.73 0.47
N TRP A 558 -25.70 34.46 1.38
CA TRP A 558 -27.12 34.34 0.98
C TRP A 558 -27.66 35.64 0.39
N ASN A 559 -27.27 36.80 0.93
CA ASN A 559 -27.64 38.08 0.35
C ASN A 559 -27.03 38.26 -1.05
N ALA A 560 -25.77 37.89 -1.26
CA ALA A 560 -25.13 37.92 -2.58
C ALA A 560 -25.84 36.99 -3.59
N VAL A 561 -26.17 35.77 -3.18
CA VAL A 561 -26.96 34.82 -3.99
C VAL A 561 -28.32 35.43 -4.32
N TYR A 562 -29.03 36.01 -3.35
CA TYR A 562 -30.36 36.59 -3.54
C TYR A 562 -30.34 37.79 -4.49
N VAL A 563 -29.43 38.75 -4.27
CA VAL A 563 -29.28 39.92 -5.14
C VAL A 563 -28.96 39.51 -6.58
N THR A 564 -28.10 38.50 -6.75
CA THR A 564 -27.73 37.98 -8.07
C THR A 564 -28.90 37.23 -8.72
N ARG A 565 -29.63 36.41 -7.95
CA ARG A 565 -30.89 35.76 -8.37
C ARG A 565 -31.88 36.79 -8.91
N VAL A 566 -32.11 37.90 -8.20
CA VAL A 566 -33.03 38.95 -8.63
C VAL A 566 -32.62 39.53 -9.99
N LYS A 567 -31.33 39.81 -10.21
CA LYS A 567 -30.81 40.32 -11.49
C LYS A 567 -31.02 39.32 -12.63
N VAL A 568 -30.73 38.05 -12.39
CA VAL A 568 -30.95 36.96 -13.37
C VAL A 568 -32.44 36.82 -13.69
N ILE A 569 -33.31 36.80 -12.67
CA ILE A 569 -34.76 36.74 -12.83
C ILE A 569 -35.28 37.91 -13.68
N GLN A 570 -34.85 39.14 -13.35
CA GLN A 570 -35.27 40.34 -14.08
C GLN A 570 -34.81 40.31 -15.54
N SER A 571 -33.59 39.85 -15.82
CA SER A 571 -33.08 39.72 -17.19
C SER A 571 -33.86 38.67 -17.98
N ARG A 572 -34.05 37.47 -17.40
CA ARG A 572 -34.83 36.38 -18.03
C ARG A 572 -36.26 36.78 -18.33
N ILE A 573 -36.96 37.37 -17.35
CA ILE A 573 -38.36 37.81 -17.54
C ILE A 573 -38.44 38.88 -18.61
N ARG A 574 -37.55 39.88 -18.60
CA ARG A 574 -37.52 40.93 -19.63
C ARG A 574 -37.36 40.33 -21.03
N LYS A 575 -36.40 39.43 -21.21
CA LYS A 575 -36.17 38.75 -22.49
C LYS A 575 -37.33 37.83 -22.89
N ALA A 576 -37.96 37.14 -21.94
CA ALA A 576 -39.13 36.31 -22.20
C ALA A 576 -40.35 37.16 -22.62
N VAL A 577 -40.56 38.32 -21.99
CA VAL A 577 -41.56 39.32 -22.39
C VAL A 577 -41.26 39.87 -23.77
N ASP A 578 -40.00 40.18 -24.08
CA ASP A 578 -39.58 40.61 -25.41
C ASP A 578 -39.91 39.53 -26.45
N ILE A 579 -39.59 38.26 -26.17
CA ILE A 579 -39.91 37.12 -27.05
C ILE A 579 -41.43 36.92 -27.22
N ALA A 580 -42.21 37.14 -26.16
CA ALA A 580 -43.66 37.02 -26.18
C ALA A 580 -44.34 38.18 -26.94
N ASN A 581 -43.74 39.37 -26.94
CA ASN A 581 -44.31 40.58 -27.54
C ASN A 581 -43.72 40.93 -28.93
N TYR A 582 -42.60 40.34 -29.34
CA TYR A 582 -42.00 40.61 -30.66
C TYR A 582 -42.68 39.81 -31.78
N ASP A 583 -43.21 40.53 -32.78
CA ASP A 583 -43.68 39.95 -34.03
C ASP A 583 -42.47 39.71 -34.97
N PHE A 584 -41.83 38.55 -34.84
CA PHE A 584 -40.72 38.19 -35.72
C PHE A 584 -41.22 37.95 -37.15
N GLY A 585 -40.47 38.42 -38.14
CA GLY A 585 -40.55 37.92 -39.52
C GLY A 585 -40.32 36.40 -39.56
N CYS A 586 -40.70 35.79 -40.69
CA CYS A 586 -40.98 34.35 -40.87
C CYS A 586 -39.89 33.33 -40.41
N SER A 587 -38.69 33.73 -40.02
CA SER A 587 -37.56 32.85 -39.68
C SER A 587 -37.29 32.63 -38.18
N ASP A 588 -37.83 33.45 -37.27
CA ASP A 588 -37.51 33.42 -35.81
C ASP A 588 -38.72 33.12 -34.90
N ARG A 589 -39.80 32.52 -35.43
CA ARG A 589 -41.02 32.29 -34.66
C ARG A 589 -40.98 31.00 -33.84
N LEU A 590 -41.25 31.11 -32.53
CA LEU A 590 -41.62 29.97 -31.69
C LEU A 590 -42.81 29.22 -32.31
N CYS A 591 -42.83 27.89 -32.20
CA CYS A 591 -44.04 27.15 -32.58
C CYS A 591 -45.19 27.50 -31.63
N GLN A 592 -46.44 27.37 -32.09
CA GLN A 592 -47.62 27.79 -31.33
C GLN A 592 -47.69 27.17 -29.92
N LYS A 593 -47.24 25.93 -29.76
CA LYS A 593 -47.16 25.24 -28.46
C LYS A 593 -46.22 25.98 -27.50
N HIS A 594 -44.99 26.29 -27.91
CA HIS A 594 -44.00 26.96 -27.06
C HIS A 594 -44.32 28.44 -26.86
N LEU A 595 -44.86 29.13 -27.88
CA LEU A 595 -45.34 30.50 -27.74
C LEU A 595 -46.44 30.60 -26.68
N ASN A 596 -47.42 29.69 -26.72
CA ASN A 596 -48.45 29.60 -25.69
C ASN A 596 -47.85 29.30 -24.31
N ALA A 597 -46.88 28.38 -24.23
CA ALA A 597 -46.22 28.05 -22.96
C ALA A 597 -45.44 29.24 -22.36
N VAL A 598 -44.74 30.03 -23.20
CA VAL A 598 -44.05 31.25 -22.77
C VAL A 598 -45.04 32.31 -22.30
N HIS A 599 -46.12 32.54 -23.05
CA HIS A 599 -47.19 33.46 -22.62
C HIS A 599 -47.85 33.00 -21.31
N THR A 600 -48.11 31.70 -21.16
CA THR A 600 -48.66 31.14 -19.91
C THR A 600 -47.67 31.31 -18.76
N ALA A 601 -46.37 31.10 -18.98
CA ALA A 601 -45.36 31.32 -17.95
C ALA A 601 -45.28 32.79 -17.52
N VAL A 602 -45.15 33.72 -18.48
CA VAL A 602 -45.02 35.17 -18.23
C VAL A 602 -46.29 35.76 -17.60
N ASN A 603 -47.48 35.32 -18.02
CA ASN A 603 -48.76 35.84 -17.54
C ASN A 603 -49.34 35.05 -16.36
N SER A 604 -48.64 34.04 -15.85
CA SER A 604 -49.12 33.29 -14.70
C SER A 604 -49.04 34.12 -13.41
N SER A 605 -50.07 34.00 -12.57
CA SER A 605 -50.02 34.51 -11.20
C SER A 605 -49.07 33.63 -10.38
N GLY A 606 -47.97 34.20 -9.89
CA GLY A 606 -46.95 33.49 -9.11
C GLY A 606 -45.78 34.40 -8.74
N ARG A 607 -44.87 33.94 -7.88
CA ARG A 607 -43.63 34.68 -7.58
C ARG A 607 -42.70 34.65 -8.81
N SER A 608 -41.89 35.69 -9.03
CA SER A 608 -41.00 35.79 -10.20
C SER A 608 -40.04 34.60 -10.36
N GLY A 609 -39.68 33.89 -9.29
CA GLY A 609 -38.90 32.66 -9.34
C GLY A 609 -39.64 31.48 -10.00
N GLU A 610 -40.96 31.36 -9.80
CA GLU A 610 -41.79 30.30 -10.39
C GLU A 610 -41.92 30.48 -11.90
N VAL A 611 -42.06 31.73 -12.34
CA VAL A 611 -42.08 32.10 -13.77
C VAL A 611 -40.77 31.68 -14.42
N VAL A 612 -39.64 31.94 -13.77
CA VAL A 612 -38.31 31.60 -14.28
C VAL A 612 -38.05 30.09 -14.27
N ALA A 613 -38.50 29.35 -13.25
CA ALA A 613 -38.41 27.90 -13.21
C ALA A 613 -39.18 27.25 -14.37
N ARG A 614 -40.38 27.77 -14.72
CA ARG A 614 -41.15 27.33 -15.89
C ARG A 614 -40.42 27.62 -17.22
N LEU A 615 -39.78 28.79 -17.33
CA LEU A 615 -38.96 29.12 -18.50
C LEU A 615 -37.72 28.21 -18.62
N ALA A 616 -37.12 27.81 -17.49
CA ALA A 616 -36.00 26.86 -17.48
C ALA A 616 -36.43 25.45 -17.94
N ALA A 617 -37.61 24.98 -17.53
CA ALA A 617 -38.15 23.70 -17.99
C ALA A 617 -38.33 23.65 -19.52
N LEU A 618 -38.71 24.77 -20.14
CA LEU A 618 -38.80 24.90 -21.60
C LEU A 618 -37.42 24.81 -22.28
N ASP A 619 -36.33 25.31 -21.67
CA ASP A 619 -34.97 25.13 -22.20
C ASP A 619 -34.45 23.69 -22.05
N VAL A 620 -34.83 22.98 -20.99
CA VAL A 620 -34.54 21.54 -20.85
C VAL A 620 -35.25 20.73 -21.94
N GLU A 621 -36.52 21.04 -22.24
CA GLU A 621 -37.25 20.45 -23.37
C GLU A 621 -36.54 20.74 -24.71
N ARG A 622 -36.02 21.95 -24.90
CA ARG A 622 -35.19 22.30 -26.08
C ARG A 622 -33.94 21.43 -26.21
N ARG A 623 -33.15 21.30 -25.13
CA ARG A 623 -31.86 20.58 -25.14
C ARG A 623 -32.05 19.07 -25.35
N SER A 624 -33.09 18.49 -24.75
CA SER A 624 -33.42 17.06 -24.87
C SER A 624 -33.96 16.67 -26.25
N ALA A 625 -34.62 17.60 -26.96
CA ALA A 625 -35.12 17.40 -28.31
C ALA A 625 -34.00 17.16 -29.37
N HIS A 626 -32.73 17.39 -29.04
CA HIS A 626 -31.59 17.06 -29.92
C HIS A 626 -31.17 15.58 -29.91
N GLY A 627 -31.76 14.73 -29.05
CA GLY A 627 -31.31 13.34 -28.87
C GLY A 627 -32.26 12.23 -29.32
N GLN A 628 -33.58 12.44 -29.44
CA GLN A 628 -34.52 11.37 -29.78
C GLN A 628 -35.68 11.88 -30.64
N GLY A 629 -35.84 11.27 -31.82
CA GLY A 629 -36.87 11.61 -32.79
C GLY A 629 -38.28 11.25 -32.31
N ASN A 630 -38.95 12.18 -31.62
CA ASN A 630 -40.39 12.44 -31.73
C ASN A 630 -40.84 13.51 -30.72
N ARG A 631 -40.83 14.79 -31.14
CA ARG A 631 -41.87 15.83 -30.94
C ARG A 631 -41.28 17.22 -31.28
N CYS A 632 -41.98 17.95 -32.16
CA CYS A 632 -41.61 19.22 -32.80
C CYS A 632 -40.40 19.11 -33.74
N SER A 633 -40.64 19.16 -35.05
CA SER A 633 -39.62 18.95 -36.07
C SER A 633 -38.60 20.10 -36.09
N TYR A 634 -37.35 19.75 -35.76
CA TYR A 634 -36.08 20.43 -36.05
C TYR A 634 -35.80 21.74 -35.33
N SER A 635 -34.74 21.74 -34.49
CA SER A 635 -33.68 22.77 -34.26
C SER A 635 -33.97 24.28 -34.26
N VAL A 636 -35.21 24.72 -34.47
CA VAL A 636 -35.68 26.09 -34.76
C VAL A 636 -36.92 26.43 -33.92
N GLY A 637 -37.45 25.47 -33.14
CA GLY A 637 -38.63 25.68 -32.28
C GLY A 637 -38.41 26.66 -31.13
N PHE A 638 -37.18 27.14 -30.95
CA PHE A 638 -36.76 28.19 -30.03
C PHE A 638 -35.91 29.21 -30.82
N PRO A 639 -36.21 30.52 -30.75
CA PRO A 639 -35.49 31.54 -31.53
C PRO A 639 -34.03 31.65 -31.08
N PRO A 640 -33.12 32.19 -31.91
CA PRO A 640 -31.73 32.45 -31.51
C PRO A 640 -31.60 33.26 -30.21
N LYS A 641 -32.54 34.19 -29.97
CA LYS A 641 -32.60 34.99 -28.73
C LYS A 641 -32.96 34.18 -27.47
N TRP A 642 -33.52 32.98 -27.62
CA TRP A 642 -33.79 32.08 -26.50
C TRP A 642 -32.50 31.60 -25.84
N THR A 643 -31.47 31.29 -26.61
CA THR A 643 -30.14 30.95 -26.07
C THR A 643 -29.51 32.16 -25.38
N ALA A 644 -29.63 33.34 -26.00
CA ALA A 644 -29.19 34.61 -25.41
C ALA A 644 -29.90 34.97 -24.10
N MET A 645 -31.07 34.38 -23.80
CA MET A 645 -31.72 34.50 -22.49
C MET A 645 -30.83 33.97 -21.36
N PHE A 646 -30.09 32.90 -21.63
CA PHE A 646 -29.22 32.22 -20.67
C PHE A 646 -27.76 32.68 -20.73
N ASP A 647 -27.30 33.18 -21.88
CA ASP A 647 -25.89 33.59 -22.06
C ASP A 647 -25.46 34.77 -21.16
N GLU A 648 -26.38 35.67 -20.81
CA GLU A 648 -26.07 36.80 -19.92
C GLU A 648 -25.99 36.40 -18.44
N GLU A 649 -26.47 35.22 -18.07
CA GLU A 649 -26.47 34.77 -16.68
C GLU A 649 -25.07 34.59 -16.15
N GLY A 650 -24.17 34.03 -16.96
CA GLY A 650 -22.76 33.90 -16.60
C GLY A 650 -22.16 35.26 -16.21
N LYS A 651 -22.47 36.33 -16.96
CA LYS A 651 -22.00 37.69 -16.65
C LYS A 651 -22.59 38.24 -15.35
N TRP A 652 -23.88 38.04 -15.12
CA TRP A 652 -24.53 38.50 -13.88
C TRP A 652 -24.04 37.72 -12.67
N VAL A 653 -23.81 36.41 -12.82
CA VAL A 653 -23.28 35.52 -11.79
C VAL A 653 -21.83 35.88 -11.46
N GLU A 654 -20.97 36.07 -12.46
CA GLU A 654 -19.59 36.53 -12.28
C GLU A 654 -19.55 37.90 -11.58
N ALA A 655 -20.33 38.87 -12.06
CA ALA A 655 -20.40 40.19 -11.43
C ALA A 655 -20.92 40.13 -9.99
N GLY A 656 -21.91 39.27 -9.71
CA GLY A 656 -22.41 39.05 -8.35
C GLY A 656 -21.36 38.40 -7.44
N TRP A 657 -20.61 37.44 -7.97
CA TRP A 657 -19.50 36.77 -7.30
C TRP A 657 -18.34 37.72 -7.00
N ASP A 658 -17.98 38.60 -7.94
CA ASP A 658 -16.94 39.61 -7.77
C ASP A 658 -17.33 40.66 -6.73
N VAL A 659 -18.60 41.07 -6.71
CA VAL A 659 -19.12 41.96 -5.67
C VAL A 659 -19.01 41.31 -4.30
N TYR A 660 -19.39 40.04 -4.16
CA TYR A 660 -19.23 39.30 -2.90
C TYR A 660 -17.76 39.27 -2.45
N LYS A 661 -16.83 38.84 -3.33
CA LYS A 661 -15.38 38.81 -3.05
C LYS A 661 -14.79 40.18 -2.71
N SER A 662 -15.40 41.28 -3.14
CA SER A 662 -14.93 42.63 -2.82
C SER A 662 -15.38 43.12 -1.43
N GLN A 663 -16.37 42.45 -0.83
CA GLN A 663 -17.00 42.83 0.45
C GLN A 663 -16.54 41.96 1.63
N THR A 664 -15.92 40.82 1.36
CA THR A 664 -15.40 39.83 2.30
C THR A 664 -13.91 39.66 2.07
#